data_AF-A0A811K633-F1
#
_entry.id   AF-A0A811K633-F1
#
_cell.length_a   1.000
_cell.length_b   1.000
_cell.length_c   1.000
_cell.angle_alpha   90.00
_cell.angle_beta   90.00
_cell.angle_gamma   90.00
#
_symmetry.space_group_name_H-M   'P 1'
#
loop_
_entity.id
_entity.type
_entity.pdbx_description
1 polymer ?
#
loop_
_entity_poly.entity_id
_entity_poly.type
_entity_poly.pdbx_seq_one_letter_code
_entity_poly.pdbx_strand_id
1 'polypeptide(L)'
;MSLPSTNIDPDLMTDEEYAAQLQQQYDDEDMLTNQLNSTFNFTSHNPQNTPNSNANAEKDEEMARKLQRKFYLDMKKQGFSDMDLASMLDTVGEENELEAALRASVGAPAQSYIEKYIVTLYNNLKYDINATVTMNDEFQEFRLQVVQSLVFMSQERVIEPTDMAEYIAENFVFKAETWQEMEAGYFMLIPLIPNISPWMHLHTSNLSESWMDKLYQKALQLNGSENPVLVLTVIRFMNISKRFVFMRTEECAIFAEWYLTLPFKEVYQDEIASALSVLCSSAVNRLFPFFERIFPLIETVESSKREAEAIEDNIHNLLKACTCVINDQPESTLVSHLQILFMKSVDVLTMLINNKDIGVGNNYSSASWKTSAKCPILWLKRLNVIISSLGPWNCQRAYTKDLMNSYNSAEPWQSLYQQTAATICRTLIVYADDVTVVQECVNTIGFMVKEYYKTSDNILKMLAEQLEFGFLTNGSLEFLTVIKEAVFKFGMSLQGVAESFGNLIDNVLYSVYSNSQPPQQSPEAIPAYKEIFLMVNKYCHHRINTFVSLGIFDATFSLAMQCLEHTITDLFFEAHEFIMIVLTYLNPNLYIRDKDTMSKIMKTMEVCGMQLTRICCKNAFTAIEPEITGCGTSMLQALKAVNESKIAQWVKEYLDDNHHGTVPHTQRSRFVEEFIQCNDKDAISSLLKDFSTHFKL
;
A
#
# COMPACT_ATOMS: atom_id res chain seq x y z
N MET A 1 -26.81 0.47 39.64
CA MET A 1 -26.58 -0.98 39.53
C MET A 1 -25.25 -1.17 38.86
N SER A 2 -24.25 -1.51 39.68
CA SER A 2 -22.84 -1.61 39.33
C SER A 2 -22.47 -3.10 39.30
N LEU A 3 -21.90 -3.54 38.18
CA LEU A 3 -21.16 -4.80 38.04
C LEU A 3 -19.87 -4.52 37.24
N PRO A 4 -18.79 -5.29 37.49
CA PRO A 4 -17.45 -4.75 37.71
C PRO A 4 -16.40 -5.21 36.67
N SER A 5 -15.21 -4.64 36.82
CA SER A 5 -13.95 -4.88 36.11
C SER A 5 -13.58 -6.34 35.83
N THR A 6 -13.28 -6.65 34.56
CA THR A 6 -12.56 -7.88 34.17
C THR A 6 -11.05 -7.66 34.26
N ASN A 7 -10.56 -7.68 35.49
CA ASN A 7 -9.23 -8.17 35.87
C ASN A 7 -9.46 -8.77 37.26
N ILE A 8 -9.89 -10.03 37.27
CA ILE A 8 -10.06 -10.78 38.51
C ILE A 8 -8.74 -11.54 38.71
N ASP A 9 -8.18 -11.34 39.89
CA ASP A 9 -7.02 -12.04 40.43
C ASP A 9 -7.24 -13.57 40.33
N PRO A 10 -6.29 -14.37 39.80
CA PRO A 10 -6.43 -15.83 39.69
C PRO A 10 -6.73 -16.52 41.03
N ASP A 11 -6.39 -15.87 42.14
CA ASP A 11 -6.60 -16.37 43.51
C ASP A 11 -8.06 -16.24 44.00
N LEU A 12 -8.99 -15.71 43.20
CA LEU A 12 -10.40 -15.49 43.56
C LEU A 12 -11.43 -16.24 42.69
N MET A 13 -11.00 -17.04 41.71
CA MET A 13 -11.92 -17.87 40.91
C MET A 13 -12.25 -19.17 41.63
N THR A 14 -13.50 -19.62 41.51
CA THR A 14 -13.84 -21.00 41.88
C THR A 14 -13.27 -21.97 40.84
N ASP A 15 -12.90 -23.17 41.26
CA ASP A 15 -12.33 -24.19 40.36
C ASP A 15 -13.23 -24.49 39.14
N GLU A 16 -14.56 -24.35 39.30
CA GLU A 16 -15.54 -24.49 38.21
C GLU A 16 -15.49 -23.33 37.20
N GLU A 17 -15.31 -22.08 37.65
CA GLU A 17 -15.21 -20.91 36.77
C GLU A 17 -13.88 -20.90 36.02
N TYR A 18 -12.79 -21.30 36.68
CA TYR A 18 -11.49 -21.45 36.05
C TYR A 18 -11.49 -22.59 35.01
N ALA A 19 -12.15 -23.72 35.33
CA ALA A 19 -12.32 -24.82 34.38
C ALA A 19 -13.19 -24.43 33.17
N ALA A 20 -14.24 -23.64 33.37
CA ALA A 20 -15.08 -23.15 32.27
C ALA A 20 -14.32 -22.17 31.35
N GLN A 21 -13.50 -21.29 31.92
CA GLN A 21 -12.68 -20.36 31.15
C GLN A 21 -11.56 -21.06 30.37
N LEU A 22 -10.94 -22.08 30.97
CA LEU A 22 -9.98 -22.95 30.29
C LEU A 22 -10.63 -23.75 29.17
N GLN A 23 -11.83 -24.31 29.39
CA GLN A 23 -12.56 -25.05 28.37
C GLN A 23 -12.95 -24.15 27.19
N GLN A 24 -13.38 -22.91 27.47
CA GLN A 24 -13.70 -21.94 26.42
C GLN A 24 -12.46 -21.53 25.61
N GLN A 25 -11.31 -21.34 26.26
CA GLN A 25 -10.04 -21.12 25.55
C GLN A 25 -9.62 -22.34 24.71
N TYR A 26 -9.86 -23.55 25.21
CA TYR A 26 -9.55 -24.79 24.49
C TYR A 26 -10.44 -24.98 23.26
N ASP A 27 -11.74 -24.66 23.38
CA ASP A 27 -12.71 -24.75 22.28
C ASP A 27 -12.44 -23.69 21.20
N ASP A 28 -12.01 -22.48 21.59
CA ASP A 28 -11.59 -21.41 20.66
C ASP A 28 -10.26 -21.76 19.96
N GLU A 29 -9.30 -22.39 20.66
CA GLU A 29 -8.06 -22.91 20.06
C GLU A 29 -8.31 -24.08 19.10
N ASP A 30 -9.23 -24.99 19.41
CA ASP A 30 -9.60 -26.11 18.52
C ASP A 30 -10.34 -25.60 17.27
N MET A 31 -11.15 -24.55 17.38
CA MET A 31 -11.83 -23.95 16.23
C MET A 31 -10.83 -23.27 15.27
N LEU A 32 -9.86 -22.54 15.82
CA LEU A 32 -8.76 -21.92 15.05
C LEU A 32 -7.83 -22.98 14.45
N THR A 33 -7.57 -24.07 15.18
CA THR A 33 -6.76 -25.20 14.72
C THR A 33 -7.40 -25.91 13.53
N ASN A 34 -8.72 -26.10 13.55
CA ASN A 34 -9.47 -26.70 12.44
C ASN A 34 -9.53 -25.81 11.20
N GLN A 35 -9.52 -24.48 11.36
CA GLN A 35 -9.41 -23.53 10.24
C GLN A 35 -7.99 -23.48 9.64
N LEU A 36 -6.95 -23.66 10.45
CA LEU A 36 -5.56 -23.71 9.96
C LEU A 36 -5.24 -25.02 9.22
N ASN A 37 -5.72 -26.16 9.73
CA ASN A 37 -5.54 -27.46 9.08
C ASN A 37 -6.29 -27.58 7.74
N SER A 38 -7.37 -26.82 7.52
CA SER A 38 -8.07 -26.77 6.22
C SER A 38 -7.42 -25.86 5.20
N THR A 39 -6.54 -24.96 5.64
CA THR A 39 -5.86 -23.96 4.79
C THR A 39 -4.46 -24.40 4.36
N PHE A 40 -3.76 -25.21 5.16
CA PHE A 40 -2.44 -25.73 4.85
C PHE A 40 -2.41 -27.27 4.93
N ASN A 41 -2.31 -27.94 3.77
CA ASN A 41 -2.07 -29.38 3.68
C ASN A 41 -0.66 -29.71 4.21
N PHE A 42 -0.49 -29.87 5.52
CA PHE A 42 0.70 -30.47 6.11
C PHE A 42 0.66 -31.99 5.91
N THR A 43 1.09 -32.46 4.73
CA THR A 43 1.31 -33.89 4.49
C THR A 43 2.78 -34.23 4.68
N SER A 44 3.10 -35.07 5.67
CA SER A 44 4.39 -35.79 5.73
C SER A 44 4.28 -37.13 5.00
N HIS A 45 5.33 -37.48 4.26
CA HIS A 45 5.54 -38.84 3.75
C HIS A 45 5.85 -39.78 4.91
N ASN A 46 5.12 -40.90 4.97
CA ASN A 46 5.16 -41.86 6.05
C ASN A 46 6.21 -42.95 5.73
N PRO A 47 7.34 -43.10 6.46
CA PRO A 47 8.20 -44.26 6.33
C PRO A 47 7.65 -45.39 7.20
N GLN A 48 7.33 -46.50 6.53
CA GLN A 48 6.97 -47.83 7.00
C GLN A 48 7.08 -48.16 8.51
N ASN A 49 5.92 -48.48 9.09
CA ASN A 49 5.61 -49.57 10.04
C ASN A 49 6.74 -50.21 10.86
N THR A 50 6.84 -49.83 12.15
CA THR A 50 7.04 -50.81 13.24
C THR A 50 6.15 -50.44 14.44
N PRO A 51 5.31 -51.34 14.97
CA PRO A 51 4.38 -51.01 16.05
C PRO A 51 5.01 -51.39 17.40
N ASN A 52 5.48 -50.40 18.17
CA ASN A 52 5.39 -50.33 19.65
C ASN A 52 6.20 -49.22 20.35
N SER A 53 6.72 -48.19 19.65
CA SER A 53 7.35 -47.01 20.30
C SER A 53 6.59 -45.69 20.14
N ASN A 54 5.48 -45.66 19.38
CA ASN A 54 4.92 -44.40 18.87
C ASN A 54 4.09 -43.55 19.84
N ALA A 55 3.55 -44.09 20.95
CA ALA A 55 2.58 -43.33 21.76
C ALA A 55 3.20 -42.16 22.56
N ASN A 56 4.49 -42.22 22.90
CA ASN A 56 5.18 -41.11 23.56
C ASN A 56 5.75 -40.11 22.53
N ALA A 57 6.30 -40.60 21.41
CA ALA A 57 6.76 -39.74 20.33
C ALA A 57 5.61 -38.90 19.74
N GLU A 58 4.43 -39.50 19.58
CA GLU A 58 3.23 -38.82 19.06
C GLU A 58 2.69 -37.76 20.05
N LYS A 59 2.88 -37.97 21.37
CA LYS A 59 2.57 -36.96 22.39
C LYS A 59 3.58 -35.82 22.45
N ASP A 60 4.86 -36.13 22.30
CA ASP A 60 5.94 -35.14 22.30
C ASP A 60 5.87 -34.28 21.01
N GLU A 61 5.54 -34.90 19.88
CA GLU A 61 5.31 -34.21 18.62
C GLU A 61 4.05 -33.32 18.66
N GLU A 62 2.96 -33.79 19.27
CA GLU A 62 1.75 -32.98 19.46
C GLU A 62 1.98 -31.81 20.43
N MET A 63 2.80 -32.00 21.48
CA MET A 63 3.20 -30.92 22.37
C MET A 63 4.06 -29.87 21.66
N ALA A 64 4.99 -30.30 20.81
CA ALA A 64 5.81 -29.41 19.99
C ALA A 64 4.95 -28.60 19.00
N ARG A 65 3.94 -29.22 18.37
CA ARG A 65 2.98 -28.53 17.49
C ARG A 65 2.15 -27.49 18.25
N LYS A 66 1.69 -27.80 19.47
CA LYS A 66 0.94 -26.85 20.30
C LYS A 66 1.79 -25.63 20.70
N LEU A 67 3.07 -25.85 21.03
CA LEU A 67 4.03 -24.78 21.33
C LEU A 67 4.32 -23.91 20.10
N GLN A 68 4.54 -24.50 18.92
CA GLN A 68 4.72 -23.76 17.66
C GLN A 68 3.49 -22.94 17.28
N ARG A 69 2.28 -23.48 17.47
CA ARG A 69 1.02 -22.76 17.18
C ARG A 69 0.80 -21.59 18.11
N LYS A 70 1.00 -21.78 19.41
CA LYS A 70 0.92 -20.69 20.40
C LYS A 70 1.91 -19.57 20.09
N PHE A 71 3.13 -19.95 19.73
CA PHE A 71 4.18 -19.03 19.30
C PHE A 71 3.80 -18.21 18.06
N TYR A 72 3.27 -18.86 17.01
CA TYR A 72 2.81 -18.18 15.80
C TYR A 72 1.72 -17.14 16.11
N LEU A 73 0.75 -17.50 16.96
CA LEU A 73 -0.33 -16.60 17.39
C LEU A 73 0.20 -15.42 18.21
N ASP A 74 1.15 -15.64 19.11
CA ASP A 74 1.73 -14.59 19.94
C ASP A 74 2.59 -13.61 19.12
N MET A 75 3.30 -14.08 18.10
CA MET A 75 4.05 -13.19 17.20
C MET A 75 3.17 -12.43 16.21
N LYS A 76 2.10 -13.06 15.72
CA LYS A 76 1.12 -12.35 14.87
C LYS A 76 0.45 -11.22 15.65
N LYS A 77 0.17 -11.42 16.95
CA LYS A 77 -0.30 -10.36 17.86
C LYS A 77 0.72 -9.25 18.09
N GLN A 78 2.02 -9.53 17.92
CA GLN A 78 3.11 -8.55 18.03
C GLN A 78 3.45 -7.86 16.70
N GLY A 79 2.72 -8.14 15.62
CA GLY A 79 2.81 -7.40 14.35
C GLY A 79 3.83 -7.97 13.35
N PHE A 80 4.33 -9.19 13.54
CA PHE A 80 5.18 -9.86 12.56
C PHE A 80 4.37 -10.33 11.33
N SER A 81 4.97 -10.24 10.13
CA SER A 81 4.32 -10.65 8.90
C SER A 81 4.30 -12.18 8.74
N ASP A 82 3.34 -12.70 7.98
CA ASP A 82 3.24 -14.14 7.71
C ASP A 82 4.51 -14.68 7.00
N MET A 83 5.23 -13.83 6.27
CA MET A 83 6.51 -14.17 5.62
C MET A 83 7.68 -14.24 6.61
N ASP A 84 7.73 -13.35 7.59
CA ASP A 84 8.70 -13.41 8.69
C ASP A 84 8.46 -14.66 9.55
N LEU A 85 7.19 -15.00 9.79
CA LEU A 85 6.80 -16.17 10.56
C LEU A 85 7.07 -17.49 9.83
N ALA A 86 6.86 -17.53 8.51
CA ALA A 86 7.22 -18.69 7.68
C ALA A 86 8.73 -18.93 7.68
N SER A 87 9.55 -17.88 7.54
CA SER A 87 11.00 -17.99 7.64
C SER A 87 11.48 -18.47 9.02
N MET A 88 10.75 -18.15 10.09
CA MET A 88 11.07 -18.63 11.44
C MET A 88 10.67 -20.10 11.66
N LEU A 89 9.57 -20.56 11.04
CA LEU A 89 9.09 -21.94 11.14
C LEU A 89 9.86 -22.93 10.25
N ASP A 90 10.37 -22.48 9.09
CA ASP A 90 11.20 -23.30 8.17
C ASP A 90 12.54 -23.76 8.78
N THR A 91 12.95 -23.22 9.94
CA THR A 91 14.18 -23.63 10.62
C THR A 91 14.00 -24.81 11.57
N VAL A 92 12.78 -25.31 11.79
CA VAL A 92 12.47 -26.27 12.86
C VAL A 92 12.24 -27.71 12.36
N GLY A 93 12.30 -27.98 11.06
CA GLY A 93 12.12 -29.35 10.57
C GLY A 93 12.81 -29.57 9.24
N GLU A 94 14.00 -30.18 9.30
CA GLU A 94 14.52 -31.19 8.36
C GLU A 94 16.04 -31.34 8.57
N GLU A 95 16.47 -32.18 9.51
CA GLU A 95 17.77 -32.83 9.40
C GLU A 95 17.66 -33.85 8.26
N ASN A 96 17.98 -33.43 7.03
CA ASN A 96 17.95 -34.31 5.87
C ASN A 96 19.20 -35.22 5.87
N GLU A 97 19.00 -36.52 5.68
CA GLU A 97 20.04 -37.56 5.54
C GLU A 97 21.11 -37.23 4.47
N LEU A 98 20.82 -36.28 3.58
CA LEU A 98 21.74 -35.69 2.60
C LEU A 98 22.87 -34.87 3.25
N GLU A 99 22.60 -34.19 4.36
CA GLU A 99 23.58 -33.40 5.14
C GLU A 99 24.59 -34.32 5.86
N ALA A 100 24.09 -35.44 6.40
CA ALA A 100 24.92 -36.51 6.96
C ALA A 100 25.79 -37.18 5.88
N ALA A 101 25.25 -37.39 4.66
CA ALA A 101 25.98 -37.96 3.54
C ALA A 101 27.07 -37.02 2.99
N LEU A 102 26.82 -35.70 2.96
CA LEU A 102 27.80 -34.69 2.53
C LEU A 102 28.96 -34.59 3.53
N ARG A 103 28.68 -34.55 4.85
CA ARG A 103 29.72 -34.58 5.91
C ARG A 103 30.60 -35.83 5.85
N ALA A 104 30.03 -36.97 5.46
CA ALA A 104 30.77 -38.23 5.32
C ALA A 104 31.66 -38.30 4.05
N SER A 105 31.33 -37.53 3.01
CA SER A 105 32.01 -37.62 1.70
C SER A 105 33.32 -36.83 1.60
N VAL A 106 33.55 -35.84 2.46
CA VAL A 106 34.75 -34.98 2.43
C VAL A 106 35.70 -35.39 3.56
N GLY A 107 36.67 -36.26 3.25
CA GLY A 107 37.53 -37.01 4.20
C GLY A 107 38.59 -36.23 5.00
N ALA A 108 38.29 -35.03 5.46
CA ALA A 108 38.91 -34.32 6.58
C ALA A 108 37.83 -33.40 7.16
N PRO A 109 37.72 -33.19 8.48
CA PRO A 109 36.52 -32.57 9.05
C PRO A 109 36.32 -31.21 8.37
N ALA A 110 35.27 -31.09 7.55
CA ALA A 110 35.02 -29.93 6.68
C ALA A 110 35.09 -28.61 7.45
N GLN A 111 34.73 -28.68 8.73
CA GLN A 111 34.86 -27.63 9.75
C GLN A 111 36.27 -27.01 9.81
N SER A 112 37.34 -27.80 9.74
CA SER A 112 38.72 -27.28 9.77
C SER A 112 39.15 -26.51 8.50
N TYR A 113 38.54 -26.79 7.35
CA TYR A 113 38.79 -26.02 6.12
C TYR A 113 37.96 -24.74 6.09
N ILE A 114 36.72 -24.82 6.55
CA ILE A 114 35.83 -23.67 6.71
C ILE A 114 36.45 -22.68 7.69
N GLU A 115 36.89 -23.11 8.87
CA GLU A 115 37.58 -22.25 9.85
C GLU A 115 38.83 -21.59 9.25
N LYS A 116 39.67 -22.34 8.52
CA LYS A 116 40.84 -21.79 7.83
C LYS A 116 40.44 -20.76 6.77
N TYR A 117 39.36 -21.01 6.03
CA TYR A 117 38.84 -20.09 5.05
C TYR A 117 38.35 -18.80 5.73
N ILE A 118 37.59 -18.92 6.82
CA ILE A 118 37.08 -17.80 7.62
C ILE A 118 38.23 -16.98 8.22
N VAL A 119 39.26 -17.61 8.79
CA VAL A 119 40.48 -16.93 9.26
C VAL A 119 41.19 -16.21 8.10
N THR A 120 41.25 -16.82 6.92
CA THR A 120 41.85 -16.22 5.73
C THR A 120 41.06 -14.99 5.28
N LEU A 121 39.74 -15.10 5.20
CA LEU A 121 38.85 -13.97 4.89
C LEU A 121 39.04 -12.84 5.91
N TYR A 122 38.98 -13.15 7.20
CA TYR A 122 39.19 -12.18 8.27
C TYR A 122 40.48 -11.38 8.10
N ASN A 123 41.61 -12.06 7.83
CA ASN A 123 42.89 -11.39 7.64
C ASN A 123 42.95 -10.52 6.37
N ASN A 124 42.26 -10.91 5.29
CA ASN A 124 42.22 -10.15 4.04
C ASN A 124 41.18 -9.02 4.04
N LEU A 125 40.26 -8.99 5.00
CA LEU A 125 39.22 -7.96 5.13
C LEU A 125 39.66 -6.74 5.96
N LYS A 126 40.79 -6.83 6.67
CA LYS A 126 41.31 -5.74 7.50
C LYS A 126 41.73 -4.55 6.63
N TYR A 127 41.25 -3.37 6.98
CA TYR A 127 41.72 -2.12 6.36
C TYR A 127 43.16 -1.79 6.76
N ASP A 128 43.78 -0.92 5.96
CA ASP A 128 45.00 -0.22 6.37
C ASP A 128 44.74 0.71 7.57
N ILE A 129 45.79 0.96 8.36
CA ILE A 129 45.74 1.81 9.58
C ILE A 129 45.18 3.22 9.30
N ASN A 130 45.44 3.74 8.09
CA ASN A 130 45.04 5.09 7.68
C ASN A 130 43.80 5.10 6.78
N ALA A 131 43.05 4.00 6.70
CA ALA A 131 41.87 3.94 5.84
C ALA A 131 40.82 4.96 6.28
N THR A 132 40.16 5.51 5.27
CA THR A 132 39.04 6.46 5.41
C THR A 132 37.83 5.87 4.71
N VAL A 133 36.65 6.44 4.97
CA VAL A 133 35.38 5.93 4.42
C VAL A 133 35.31 6.03 2.89
N THR A 134 36.19 6.81 2.26
CA THR A 134 36.22 7.07 0.81
C THR A 134 37.24 6.23 0.04
N MET A 135 37.59 5.01 0.46
CA MET A 135 38.72 4.26 -0.13
C MET A 135 38.33 3.03 -0.94
N ASN A 136 38.82 3.04 -2.20
CA ASN A 136 39.07 1.97 -3.18
C ASN A 136 37.91 1.07 -3.65
N ASP A 137 37.44 1.30 -4.88
CA ASP A 137 36.45 0.48 -5.58
C ASP A 137 36.82 -1.01 -5.59
N GLU A 138 38.08 -1.36 -5.86
CA GLU A 138 38.54 -2.76 -5.96
C GLU A 138 38.48 -3.50 -4.61
N PHE A 139 38.86 -2.84 -3.51
CA PHE A 139 38.79 -3.46 -2.19
C PHE A 139 37.35 -3.58 -1.70
N GLN A 140 36.51 -2.57 -1.96
CA GLN A 140 35.07 -2.65 -1.68
C GLN A 140 34.39 -3.77 -2.48
N GLU A 141 34.77 -3.94 -3.75
CA GLU A 141 34.28 -5.03 -4.60
C GLU A 141 34.67 -6.40 -4.04
N PHE A 142 35.94 -6.57 -3.63
CA PHE A 142 36.37 -7.79 -2.94
C PHE A 142 35.55 -8.03 -1.67
N ARG A 143 35.37 -7.02 -0.82
CA ARG A 143 34.55 -7.13 0.40
C ARG A 143 33.10 -7.54 0.10
N LEU A 144 32.53 -7.04 -0.99
CA LEU A 144 31.19 -7.43 -1.45
C LEU A 144 31.14 -8.90 -1.90
N GLN A 145 32.16 -9.39 -2.61
CA GLN A 145 32.26 -10.80 -2.98
C GLN A 145 32.35 -11.71 -1.74
N VAL A 146 33.06 -11.27 -0.69
CA VAL A 146 33.13 -12.02 0.58
C VAL A 146 31.77 -12.07 1.26
N VAL A 147 31.03 -10.96 1.30
CA VAL A 147 29.64 -10.92 1.80
C VAL A 147 28.77 -11.92 1.03
N GLN A 148 28.82 -11.90 -0.30
CA GLN A 148 28.05 -12.84 -1.14
C GLN A 148 28.42 -14.30 -0.87
N SER A 149 29.72 -14.59 -0.69
CA SER A 149 30.20 -15.93 -0.35
C SER A 149 29.68 -16.40 1.00
N LEU A 150 29.73 -15.55 2.04
CA LEU A 150 29.23 -15.90 3.38
C LEU A 150 27.71 -16.10 3.40
N VAL A 151 26.95 -15.25 2.68
CA VAL A 151 25.50 -15.42 2.52
C VAL A 151 25.18 -16.76 1.85
N PHE A 152 25.84 -17.07 0.73
CA PHE A 152 25.64 -18.32 0.01
C PHE A 152 25.96 -19.54 0.89
N MET A 153 27.11 -19.55 1.56
CA MET A 153 27.49 -20.67 2.44
C MET A 153 26.50 -20.86 3.60
N SER A 154 25.94 -19.77 4.13
CA SER A 154 24.94 -19.84 5.18
C SER A 154 23.57 -20.32 4.67
N GLN A 155 23.14 -19.88 3.49
CA GLN A 155 21.85 -20.26 2.90
C GLN A 155 21.86 -21.73 2.44
N GLU A 156 22.96 -22.17 1.85
CA GLU A 156 23.16 -23.56 1.40
C GLU A 156 23.56 -24.51 2.56
N ARG A 157 23.49 -24.05 3.82
CA ARG A 157 23.83 -24.82 5.03
C ARG A 157 25.24 -25.45 4.99
N VAL A 158 26.16 -24.88 4.21
CA VAL A 158 27.59 -25.25 4.21
C VAL A 158 28.22 -24.87 5.56
N ILE A 159 27.75 -23.77 6.15
CA ILE A 159 28.05 -23.35 7.52
C ILE A 159 26.74 -23.22 8.29
N GLU A 160 26.76 -23.58 9.58
CA GLU A 160 25.68 -23.20 10.49
C GLU A 160 25.89 -21.73 10.92
N PRO A 161 24.97 -20.80 10.59
CA PRO A 161 25.20 -19.38 10.80
C PRO A 161 25.40 -19.00 12.27
N THR A 162 24.73 -19.70 13.19
CA THR A 162 24.84 -19.45 14.63
C THR A 162 26.25 -19.79 15.13
N ASP A 163 26.71 -21.02 14.87
CA ASP A 163 28.03 -21.50 15.28
C ASP A 163 29.15 -20.66 14.66
N MET A 164 29.00 -20.29 13.38
CA MET A 164 30.00 -19.49 12.70
C MET A 164 30.06 -18.05 13.22
N ALA A 165 28.91 -17.44 13.52
CA ALA A 165 28.87 -16.11 14.12
C ALA A 165 29.46 -16.09 15.52
N GLU A 166 29.15 -17.11 16.35
CA GLU A 166 29.76 -17.28 17.66
C GLU A 166 31.29 -17.47 17.56
N TYR A 167 31.74 -18.33 16.64
CA TYR A 167 33.18 -18.52 16.37
C TYR A 167 33.89 -17.21 16.00
N ILE A 168 33.29 -16.41 15.10
CA ILE A 168 33.82 -15.10 14.69
C ILE A 168 33.85 -14.12 15.88
N ALA A 169 32.79 -14.09 16.69
CA ALA A 169 32.72 -13.24 17.86
C ALA A 169 33.83 -13.57 18.87
N GLU A 170 33.99 -14.85 19.21
CA GLU A 170 34.95 -15.32 20.22
C GLU A 170 36.41 -15.21 19.77
N ASN A 171 36.69 -15.51 18.50
CA ASN A 171 38.07 -15.58 18.00
C ASN A 171 38.58 -14.30 17.39
N PHE A 172 37.70 -13.41 16.91
CA PHE A 172 38.11 -12.18 16.25
C PHE A 172 37.62 -10.95 17.01
N VAL A 173 36.32 -10.79 17.23
CA VAL A 173 35.78 -9.53 17.79
C VAL A 173 36.20 -9.34 19.25
N PHE A 174 36.05 -10.35 20.10
CA PHE A 174 36.40 -10.22 21.53
C PHE A 174 37.89 -10.11 21.78
N LYS A 175 38.72 -10.65 20.88
CA LYS A 175 40.18 -10.61 20.95
C LYS A 175 40.83 -9.45 20.17
N ALA A 176 40.06 -8.67 19.42
CA ALA A 176 40.59 -7.56 18.64
C ALA A 176 41.27 -6.50 19.53
N GLU A 177 42.52 -6.16 19.18
CA GLU A 177 43.31 -5.11 19.85
C GLU A 177 43.33 -3.80 19.06
N THR A 178 43.05 -3.89 17.75
CA THR A 178 43.03 -2.75 16.83
C THR A 178 41.64 -2.51 16.24
N TRP A 179 41.37 -1.28 15.80
CA TRP A 179 40.08 -0.94 15.23
C TRP A 179 39.81 -1.72 13.93
N GLN A 180 40.84 -2.02 13.13
CA GLN A 180 40.71 -2.77 11.87
C GLN A 180 40.34 -4.23 12.11
N GLU A 181 40.89 -4.81 13.17
CA GLU A 181 40.58 -6.18 13.59
C GLU A 181 39.15 -6.29 14.11
N MET A 182 38.72 -5.29 14.87
CA MET A 182 37.34 -5.23 15.34
C MET A 182 36.37 -5.01 14.19
N GLU A 183 36.70 -4.11 13.27
CA GLU A 183 35.88 -3.79 12.09
C GLU A 183 35.70 -4.99 11.19
N ALA A 184 36.79 -5.68 10.82
CA ALA A 184 36.72 -6.87 9.98
C ALA A 184 35.87 -7.98 10.61
N GLY A 185 35.93 -8.12 11.95
CA GLY A 185 35.12 -9.08 12.68
C GLY A 185 33.63 -8.75 12.60
N TYR A 186 33.23 -7.51 12.91
CA TYR A 186 31.84 -7.08 12.78
C TYR A 186 31.34 -7.14 11.33
N PHE A 187 32.21 -6.82 10.35
CA PHE A 187 31.86 -6.90 8.94
C PHE A 187 31.53 -8.32 8.49
N MET A 188 32.27 -9.32 8.97
CA MET A 188 31.97 -10.73 8.66
C MET A 188 30.70 -11.24 9.34
N LEU A 189 30.28 -10.64 10.45
CA LEU A 189 29.03 -10.99 11.12
C LEU A 189 27.81 -10.51 10.34
N ILE A 190 27.87 -9.32 9.73
CA ILE A 190 26.77 -8.70 8.96
C ILE A 190 26.02 -9.68 8.03
N PRO A 191 26.68 -10.48 7.15
CA PRO A 191 25.99 -11.43 6.27
C PRO A 191 25.38 -12.64 6.98
N LEU A 192 25.85 -12.99 8.18
CA LEU A 192 25.41 -14.18 8.91
C LEU A 192 24.22 -13.88 9.82
N ILE A 193 24.22 -12.70 10.45
CA ILE A 193 23.19 -12.30 11.42
C ILE A 193 21.76 -12.49 10.89
N PRO A 194 21.39 -12.13 9.63
CA PRO A 194 20.06 -12.33 9.06
C PRO A 194 19.58 -13.78 8.99
N ASN A 195 20.48 -14.76 9.08
CA ASN A 195 20.15 -16.18 8.97
C ASN A 195 20.08 -16.89 10.35
N ILE A 196 20.34 -16.18 11.45
CA ILE A 196 20.30 -16.74 12.82
C ILE A 196 18.91 -16.56 13.45
N SER A 197 18.25 -17.65 13.84
CA SER A 197 16.94 -17.55 14.51
C SER A 197 17.01 -16.73 15.81
N PRO A 198 16.14 -15.71 16.01
CA PRO A 198 16.07 -14.95 17.26
C PRO A 198 15.82 -15.83 18.51
N TRP A 199 15.21 -17.00 18.32
CA TRP A 199 14.90 -17.95 19.39
C TRP A 199 16.14 -18.52 20.08
N MET A 200 17.23 -18.74 19.34
CA MET A 200 18.48 -19.25 19.88
C MET A 200 19.10 -18.31 20.93
N HIS A 201 18.80 -17.00 20.85
CA HIS A 201 19.30 -15.98 21.77
C HIS A 201 18.43 -15.78 23.02
N LEU A 202 17.18 -16.29 23.02
CA LEU A 202 16.22 -16.05 24.10
C LEU A 202 16.18 -17.15 25.17
N HIS A 203 16.75 -18.32 24.88
CA HIS A 203 16.74 -19.48 25.77
C HIS A 203 18.01 -19.67 26.61
N THR A 204 18.98 -18.75 26.55
CA THR A 204 20.12 -18.79 27.47
C THR A 204 19.65 -18.49 28.89
N SER A 205 19.80 -19.47 29.78
CA SER A 205 19.41 -19.43 31.20
C SER A 205 20.08 -18.31 32.01
N ASN A 206 21.17 -17.72 31.48
CA ASN A 206 21.81 -16.51 31.98
C ASN A 206 21.99 -15.51 30.83
N LEU A 207 21.14 -14.48 30.79
CA LEU A 207 21.11 -13.48 29.71
C LEU A 207 22.46 -12.74 29.55
N SER A 208 23.21 -12.54 30.63
CA SER A 208 24.52 -11.86 30.58
C SER A 208 25.66 -12.69 29.96
N GLU A 209 25.44 -13.97 29.66
CA GLU A 209 26.48 -14.86 29.13
C GLU A 209 26.42 -15.06 27.61
N SER A 210 25.31 -14.67 26.96
CA SER A 210 25.16 -14.79 25.51
C SER A 210 26.26 -14.02 24.76
N TRP A 211 26.86 -14.65 23.74
CA TRP A 211 27.86 -14.03 22.89
C TRP A 211 27.29 -12.80 22.16
N MET A 212 26.00 -12.80 21.81
CA MET A 212 25.37 -11.67 21.13
C MET A 212 25.24 -10.45 22.05
N ASP A 213 24.92 -10.67 23.33
CA ASP A 213 24.85 -9.59 24.31
C ASP A 213 26.23 -9.00 24.61
N LYS A 214 27.28 -9.84 24.63
CA LYS A 214 28.68 -9.38 24.70
C LYS A 214 29.08 -8.56 23.48
N LEU A 215 28.63 -8.93 22.27
CA LEU A 215 28.84 -8.14 21.06
C LEU A 215 28.17 -6.77 21.16
N TYR A 216 26.95 -6.70 21.69
CA TYR A 216 26.27 -5.42 21.92
C TYR A 216 26.99 -4.57 22.95
N GLN A 217 27.39 -5.14 24.09
CA GLN A 217 28.16 -4.41 25.10
C GLN A 217 29.46 -3.85 24.52
N LYS A 218 30.16 -4.62 23.68
CA LYS A 218 31.40 -4.17 23.02
C LYS A 218 31.12 -3.07 21.97
N ALA A 219 30.02 -3.18 21.22
CA ALA A 219 29.58 -2.15 20.27
C ALA A 219 29.20 -0.84 20.98
N LEU A 220 28.44 -0.92 22.07
CA LEU A 220 27.97 0.23 22.86
C LEU A 220 29.11 0.99 23.56
N GLN A 221 30.27 0.37 23.76
CA GLN A 221 31.47 1.02 24.29
C GLN A 221 32.18 1.92 23.27
N LEU A 222 31.86 1.77 21.97
CA LEU A 222 32.43 2.63 20.94
C LEU A 222 31.85 4.04 21.05
N ASN A 223 32.75 5.03 21.02
CA ASN A 223 32.38 6.44 21.07
C ASN A 223 32.67 7.14 19.73
N GLY A 224 32.23 8.38 19.60
CA GLY A 224 32.42 9.19 18.40
C GLY A 224 33.86 9.54 18.01
N SER A 225 34.86 9.15 18.81
CA SER A 225 36.29 9.39 18.54
C SER A 225 37.01 8.20 17.90
N GLU A 226 36.33 7.06 17.78
CA GLU A 226 36.82 5.87 17.08
C GLU A 226 36.94 6.08 15.56
N ASN A 227 37.63 5.15 14.89
CA ASN A 227 37.78 5.21 13.44
C ASN A 227 36.39 5.18 12.75
N PRO A 228 36.10 6.09 11.81
CA PRO A 228 34.80 6.16 11.15
C PRO A 228 34.35 4.90 10.43
N VAL A 229 35.28 4.12 9.90
CA VAL A 229 34.99 2.88 9.20
C VAL A 229 34.45 1.83 10.19
N LEU A 230 35.07 1.71 11.36
CA LEU A 230 34.60 0.83 12.43
C LEU A 230 33.20 1.23 12.90
N VAL A 231 33.00 2.52 13.20
CA VAL A 231 31.70 3.02 13.69
C VAL A 231 30.60 2.73 12.67
N LEU A 232 30.85 2.98 11.38
CA LEU A 232 29.90 2.71 10.31
C LEU A 232 29.54 1.22 10.22
N THR A 233 30.54 0.34 10.24
CA THR A 233 30.32 -1.12 10.22
C THR A 233 29.52 -1.59 11.44
N VAL A 234 29.78 -1.02 12.62
CA VAL A 234 29.03 -1.37 13.83
C VAL A 234 27.60 -0.85 13.80
N ILE A 235 27.34 0.36 13.30
CA ILE A 235 25.96 0.84 13.08
C ILE A 235 25.20 -0.14 12.16
N ARG A 236 25.82 -0.58 11.06
CA ARG A 236 25.22 -1.55 10.12
C ARG A 236 24.94 -2.89 10.79
N PHE A 237 25.89 -3.41 11.57
CA PHE A 237 25.69 -4.62 12.35
C PHE A 237 24.48 -4.47 13.30
N MET A 238 24.41 -3.38 14.07
CA MET A 238 23.32 -3.11 15.01
C MET A 238 21.96 -2.98 14.30
N ASN A 239 21.95 -2.36 13.12
CA ASN A 239 20.75 -2.23 12.28
C ASN A 239 20.23 -3.58 11.77
N ILE A 240 21.13 -4.50 11.45
CA ILE A 240 20.76 -5.84 10.99
C ILE A 240 20.36 -6.74 12.16
N SER A 241 21.01 -6.57 13.31
CA SER A 241 20.75 -7.33 14.54
C SER A 241 19.55 -6.83 15.35
N LYS A 242 18.88 -5.77 14.91
CA LYS A 242 17.70 -5.18 15.56
C LYS A 242 16.62 -6.19 15.98
N ARG A 243 16.43 -7.26 15.21
CA ARG A 243 15.42 -8.30 15.49
C ARG A 243 15.62 -9.04 16.81
N PHE A 244 16.87 -9.10 17.29
CA PHE A 244 17.19 -9.68 18.59
C PHE A 244 16.86 -8.71 19.74
N VAL A 245 17.03 -7.40 19.50
CA VAL A 245 16.81 -6.32 20.46
C VAL A 245 15.31 -6.08 20.70
N PHE A 246 14.49 -6.21 19.66
CA PHE A 246 13.04 -6.00 19.76
C PHE A 246 12.32 -6.98 20.69
N MET A 247 12.97 -8.10 21.03
CA MET A 247 12.44 -9.07 21.99
C MET A 247 12.63 -8.64 23.45
N ARG A 248 13.39 -7.56 23.72
CA ARG A 248 13.72 -7.07 25.07
C ARG A 248 13.39 -5.58 25.21
N THR A 249 12.39 -5.29 26.02
CA THR A 249 11.74 -3.97 26.06
C THR A 249 12.64 -2.83 26.56
N GLU A 250 13.64 -3.14 27.39
CA GLU A 250 14.55 -2.16 28.02
C GLU A 250 15.76 -1.80 27.11
N GLU A 251 16.14 -2.68 26.18
CA GLU A 251 17.34 -2.50 25.36
C GLU A 251 17.13 -1.47 24.24
N CYS A 252 15.90 -1.28 23.77
CA CYS A 252 15.60 -0.30 22.73
C CYS A 252 16.04 1.14 23.10
N ALA A 253 15.88 1.52 24.38
CA ALA A 253 16.31 2.84 24.85
C ALA A 253 17.84 2.98 24.90
N ILE A 254 18.56 1.91 25.24
CA ILE A 254 20.02 1.88 25.25
C ILE A 254 20.57 2.09 23.83
N PHE A 255 19.96 1.43 22.84
CA PHE A 255 20.35 1.57 21.44
C PHE A 255 20.05 2.97 20.91
N ALA A 256 18.86 3.51 21.20
CA ALA A 256 18.51 4.87 20.83
C ALA A 256 19.49 5.89 21.43
N GLU A 257 19.80 5.75 22.73
CA GLU A 257 20.79 6.58 23.41
C GLU A 257 22.14 6.52 22.71
N TRP A 258 22.65 5.31 22.43
CA TRP A 258 23.93 5.12 21.77
C TRP A 258 23.98 5.80 20.39
N TYR A 259 22.99 5.57 19.52
CA TYR A 259 22.93 6.24 18.22
C TYR A 259 22.97 7.77 18.34
N LEU A 260 22.31 8.31 19.36
CA LEU A 260 22.26 9.75 19.64
C LEU A 260 23.50 10.27 20.38
N THR A 261 24.41 9.42 20.85
CA THR A 261 25.75 9.83 21.33
C THR A 261 26.78 9.93 20.21
N LEU A 262 26.53 9.26 19.07
CA LEU A 262 27.42 9.33 17.92
C LEU A 262 27.33 10.71 17.26
N PRO A 263 28.46 11.27 16.79
CA PRO A 263 28.45 12.56 16.13
C PRO A 263 27.73 12.44 14.80
N PHE A 264 26.66 13.20 14.60
CA PHE A 264 25.80 13.13 13.40
C PHE A 264 26.44 13.78 12.16
N LYS A 265 27.64 13.32 11.80
CA LYS A 265 28.45 13.74 10.66
C LYS A 265 27.91 13.12 9.37
N GLU A 266 28.11 13.79 8.23
CA GLU A 266 27.66 13.36 6.90
C GLU A 266 27.93 11.88 6.58
N VAL A 267 29.08 11.36 7.05
CA VAL A 267 29.53 9.98 6.87
C VAL A 267 28.60 8.94 7.52
N TYR A 268 27.89 9.29 8.59
CA TYR A 268 27.03 8.35 9.34
C TYR A 268 25.53 8.65 9.19
N GLN A 269 25.17 9.77 8.55
CA GLN A 269 23.78 10.26 8.53
C GLN A 269 22.80 9.21 8.00
N ASP A 270 23.11 8.55 6.89
CA ASP A 270 22.24 7.53 6.27
C ASP A 270 21.95 6.39 7.23
N GLU A 271 23.01 5.83 7.80
CA GLU A 271 22.90 4.65 8.65
C GLU A 271 22.23 4.98 9.99
N ILE A 272 22.52 6.15 10.59
CA ILE A 272 21.89 6.58 11.85
C ILE A 272 20.42 6.96 11.64
N ALA A 273 20.10 7.71 10.57
CA ALA A 273 18.71 8.08 10.29
C ALA A 273 17.85 6.85 10.01
N SER A 274 18.36 5.93 9.19
CA SER A 274 17.73 4.62 8.93
C SER A 274 17.57 3.80 10.22
N ALA A 275 18.62 3.72 11.05
CA ALA A 275 18.60 3.04 12.34
C ALA A 275 17.47 3.55 13.25
N LEU A 276 17.43 4.87 13.44
CA LEU A 276 16.46 5.52 14.30
C LEU A 276 15.03 5.33 13.78
N SER A 277 14.82 5.45 12.47
CA SER A 277 13.51 5.24 11.84
C SER A 277 12.96 3.84 12.15
N VAL A 278 13.78 2.83 11.93
CA VAL A 278 13.43 1.43 12.16
C VAL A 278 13.21 1.16 13.65
N LEU A 279 14.14 1.59 14.51
CA LEU A 279 14.05 1.40 15.95
C LEU A 279 12.77 2.03 16.53
N CYS A 280 12.46 3.26 16.12
CA CYS A 280 11.26 3.99 16.56
C CYS A 280 9.96 3.39 16.01
N SER A 281 9.99 2.82 14.81
CA SER A 281 8.82 2.12 14.23
C SER A 281 8.46 0.85 15.00
N SER A 282 9.43 0.18 15.61
CA SER A 282 9.22 -1.10 16.32
C SER A 282 9.00 -0.94 17.83
N ALA A 283 9.50 0.14 18.45
CA ALA A 283 9.38 0.42 19.88
C ALA A 283 8.52 1.67 20.15
N VAL A 284 7.42 1.80 19.41
CA VAL A 284 6.43 2.89 19.50
C VAL A 284 6.07 3.16 20.95
N ASN A 285 6.15 4.42 21.40
CA ASN A 285 5.96 4.97 22.76
C ASN A 285 7.13 4.99 23.75
N ARG A 286 8.04 4.00 23.73
CA ARG A 286 9.12 3.91 24.74
C ARG A 286 10.22 4.92 24.51
N LEU A 287 10.36 5.33 23.24
CA LEU A 287 11.40 6.22 22.79
C LEU A 287 10.94 7.69 22.71
N PHE A 288 9.75 8.01 23.22
CA PHE A 288 9.26 9.38 23.30
C PHE A 288 10.24 10.37 23.96
N PRO A 289 10.95 10.01 25.07
CA PRO A 289 11.95 10.91 25.67
C PRO A 289 13.08 11.35 24.72
N PHE A 290 13.30 10.62 23.62
CA PHE A 290 14.32 10.95 22.63
C PHE A 290 13.84 11.91 21.54
N PHE A 291 12.55 12.26 21.48
CA PHE A 291 12.00 13.17 20.46
C PHE A 291 12.80 14.47 20.35
N GLU A 292 13.06 15.13 21.48
CA GLU A 292 13.80 16.40 21.57
C GLU A 292 15.26 16.30 21.10
N ARG A 293 15.81 15.09 20.98
CA ARG A 293 17.16 14.85 20.45
C ARG A 293 17.13 14.41 18.99
N ILE A 294 16.10 13.69 18.56
CA ILE A 294 15.94 13.22 17.18
C ILE A 294 15.49 14.37 16.27
N PHE A 295 14.49 15.16 16.70
CA PHE A 295 13.91 16.21 15.86
C PHE A 295 14.92 17.26 15.37
N PRO A 296 15.86 17.79 16.21
CA PRO A 296 16.87 18.74 15.75
C PRO A 296 17.88 18.18 14.74
N LEU A 297 17.98 16.85 14.59
CA LEU A 297 18.84 16.25 13.57
C LEU A 297 18.38 16.63 12.16
N ILE A 298 17.10 16.90 11.95
CA ILE A 298 16.54 17.33 10.65
C ILE A 298 17.25 18.61 10.18
N GLU A 299 17.38 19.61 11.04
CA GLU A 299 18.09 20.86 10.68
C GLU A 299 19.58 20.61 10.41
N THR A 300 20.17 19.64 11.11
CA THR A 300 21.56 19.23 10.88
C THR A 300 21.72 18.62 9.48
N VAL A 301 20.81 17.74 9.04
CA VAL A 301 20.82 17.17 7.69
C VAL A 301 20.63 18.25 6.63
N GLU A 302 19.69 19.17 6.82
CA GLU A 302 19.44 20.27 5.86
C GLU A 302 20.64 21.22 5.71
N SER A 303 21.48 21.34 6.74
CA SER A 303 22.70 22.13 6.69
C SER A 303 23.89 21.41 6.04
N SER A 304 23.75 20.13 5.69
CA SER A 304 24.81 19.31 5.10
C SER A 304 25.13 19.73 3.66
N LYS A 305 26.31 19.34 3.19
CA LYS A 305 26.80 19.58 1.81
C LYS A 305 26.46 18.43 0.86
N ARG A 306 25.66 17.48 1.30
CA ARG A 306 25.27 16.30 0.53
C ARG A 306 24.31 16.68 -0.60
N GLU A 307 24.13 15.74 -1.51
CA GLU A 307 23.13 15.86 -2.58
C GLU A 307 21.71 15.95 -1.99
N ALA A 308 20.84 16.70 -2.67
CA ALA A 308 19.49 16.95 -2.19
C ALA A 308 18.67 15.68 -1.95
N GLU A 309 18.87 14.63 -2.77
CA GLU A 309 18.19 13.34 -2.63
C GLU A 309 18.59 12.65 -1.32
N ALA A 310 19.88 12.53 -1.04
CA ALA A 310 20.38 11.96 0.22
C ALA A 310 19.94 12.77 1.45
N ILE A 311 19.80 14.10 1.32
CA ILE A 311 19.23 14.95 2.37
C ILE A 311 17.77 14.58 2.63
N GLU A 312 16.96 14.44 1.57
CA GLU A 312 15.55 14.09 1.72
C GLU A 312 15.33 12.68 2.27
N ASP A 313 16.11 11.69 1.86
CA ASP A 313 16.00 10.32 2.38
C ASP A 313 16.27 10.26 3.88
N ASN A 314 17.28 11.01 4.34
CA ASN A 314 17.59 11.13 5.76
C ASN A 314 16.47 11.84 6.53
N ILE A 315 15.93 12.93 5.99
CA ILE A 315 14.84 13.67 6.62
C ILE A 315 13.56 12.84 6.64
N HIS A 316 13.28 12.06 5.59
CA HIS A 316 12.19 11.10 5.55
C HIS A 316 12.32 10.11 6.72
N ASN A 317 13.48 9.49 6.88
CA ASN A 317 13.72 8.53 7.96
C ASN A 317 13.57 9.16 9.35
N LEU A 318 14.09 10.38 9.56
CA LEU A 318 13.98 11.10 10.82
C LEU A 318 12.54 11.56 11.13
N LEU A 319 11.80 12.08 10.14
CA LEU A 319 10.38 12.44 10.31
C LEU A 319 9.54 11.22 10.65
N LYS A 320 9.79 10.08 10.00
CA LYS A 320 9.17 8.81 10.36
C LYS A 320 9.50 8.42 11.80
N ALA A 321 10.78 8.49 12.20
CA ALA A 321 11.19 8.21 13.58
C ALA A 321 10.46 9.10 14.59
N CYS A 322 10.48 10.43 14.38
CA CYS A 322 9.80 11.41 15.22
C CYS A 322 8.28 11.15 15.31
N THR A 323 7.65 10.80 14.21
CA THR A 323 6.21 10.51 14.19
C THR A 323 5.91 9.21 14.95
N CYS A 324 6.71 8.16 14.75
CA CYS A 324 6.52 6.90 15.45
C CYS A 324 6.70 7.03 16.97
N VAL A 325 7.58 7.89 17.48
CA VAL A 325 7.75 8.04 18.95
C VAL A 325 6.61 8.81 19.63
N ILE A 326 5.88 9.66 18.90
CA ILE A 326 4.74 10.42 19.45
C ILE A 326 3.41 9.65 19.40
N ASN A 327 3.33 8.58 18.61
CA ASN A 327 2.21 7.64 18.66
C ASN A 327 2.07 7.09 20.10
N ASP A 328 0.82 6.80 20.50
CA ASP A 328 0.43 6.32 21.83
C ASP A 328 0.65 7.31 22.99
N GLN A 329 1.09 8.54 22.72
CA GLN A 329 1.17 9.57 23.75
C GLN A 329 -0.23 10.13 24.09
N PRO A 330 -0.41 10.71 25.29
CA PRO A 330 -1.64 11.41 25.63
C PRO A 330 -1.99 12.49 24.60
N GLU A 331 -3.29 12.72 24.41
CA GLU A 331 -3.85 13.63 23.41
C GLU A 331 -3.11 14.98 23.29
N SER A 332 -2.95 15.69 24.41
CA SER A 332 -2.30 17.01 24.44
C SER A 332 -0.83 16.96 24.00
N THR A 333 -0.11 15.92 24.41
CA THR A 333 1.29 15.70 24.03
C THR A 333 1.38 15.35 22.55
N LEU A 334 0.55 14.44 22.07
CA LEU A 334 0.55 14.03 20.67
C LEU A 334 0.27 15.23 19.75
N VAL A 335 -0.79 16.00 20.01
CA VAL A 335 -1.18 17.14 19.16
C VAL A 335 -0.11 18.22 19.14
N SER A 336 0.48 18.55 20.29
CA SER A 336 1.55 19.57 20.35
C SER A 336 2.79 19.17 19.56
N HIS A 337 3.21 17.91 19.62
CA HIS A 337 4.39 17.45 18.88
C HIS A 337 4.08 17.24 17.39
N LEU A 338 2.87 16.81 17.05
CA LEU A 338 2.42 16.74 15.67
C LEU A 338 2.40 18.13 15.03
N GLN A 339 1.98 19.16 15.77
CA GLN A 339 2.04 20.54 15.32
C GLN A 339 3.48 20.97 15.00
N ILE A 340 4.45 20.62 15.84
CA ILE A 340 5.89 20.88 15.60
C ILE A 340 6.35 20.23 14.28
N LEU A 341 5.97 18.97 14.03
CA LEU A 341 6.35 18.24 12.82
C LEU A 341 5.74 18.85 11.55
N PHE A 342 4.50 19.33 11.62
CA PHE A 342 3.80 19.93 10.47
C PHE A 342 4.27 21.36 10.16
N MET A 343 4.58 22.14 11.20
CA MET A 343 4.75 23.60 11.12
C MET A 343 5.74 24.02 10.03
N LYS A 344 6.93 23.38 9.98
CA LYS A 344 7.96 23.73 9.00
C LYS A 344 7.49 23.56 7.56
N SER A 345 6.88 22.42 7.23
CA SER A 345 6.39 22.17 5.87
C SER A 345 5.24 23.11 5.50
N VAL A 346 4.33 23.39 6.44
CA VAL A 346 3.20 24.31 6.23
C VAL A 346 3.69 25.75 6.03
N ASP A 347 4.65 26.21 6.83
CA ASP A 347 5.22 27.56 6.74
C ASP A 347 5.96 27.77 5.42
N VAL A 348 6.75 26.78 4.98
CA VAL A 348 7.45 26.86 3.70
C VAL A 348 6.48 26.81 2.54
N LEU A 349 5.47 25.94 2.55
CA LEU A 349 4.41 25.94 1.53
C LEU A 349 3.70 27.31 1.47
N THR A 350 3.36 27.88 2.61
CA THR A 350 2.76 29.22 2.70
C THR A 350 3.67 30.30 2.13
N MET A 351 4.98 30.22 2.40
CA MET A 351 5.98 31.12 1.82
C MET A 351 6.06 30.96 0.29
N LEU A 352 6.05 29.74 -0.23
CA LEU A 352 6.12 29.47 -1.67
C LEU A 352 4.87 29.96 -2.39
N ILE A 353 3.68 29.71 -1.82
CA ILE A 353 2.39 30.24 -2.29
C ILE A 353 2.45 31.75 -2.47
N ASN A 354 3.02 32.47 -1.49
CA ASN A 354 3.08 33.93 -1.50
C ASN A 354 4.16 34.50 -2.45
N ASN A 355 5.07 33.68 -2.97
CA ASN A 355 6.23 34.12 -3.75
C ASN A 355 6.36 33.42 -5.13
N LYS A 356 5.28 32.83 -5.66
CA LYS A 356 5.29 32.05 -6.92
C LYS A 356 5.98 32.78 -8.09
N ASP A 357 5.79 34.10 -8.20
CA ASP A 357 6.29 34.94 -9.30
C ASP A 357 7.82 35.12 -9.33
N ILE A 358 8.54 34.69 -8.28
CA ILE A 358 10.00 34.76 -8.21
C ILE A 358 10.61 33.47 -8.79
N GLY A 359 10.34 33.25 -10.08
CA GLY A 359 10.97 32.27 -10.99
C GLY A 359 11.71 31.09 -10.35
N VAL A 360 10.98 30.06 -9.93
CA VAL A 360 11.56 28.75 -9.61
C VAL A 360 11.44 27.88 -10.86
N GLY A 361 12.53 27.76 -11.62
CA GLY A 361 12.56 26.89 -12.80
C GLY A 361 12.29 25.43 -12.43
N ASN A 362 11.57 24.72 -13.31
CA ASN A 362 11.13 23.32 -13.21
C ASN A 362 12.27 22.26 -13.21
N ASN A 363 13.41 22.56 -12.58
CA ASN A 363 14.49 21.59 -12.41
C ASN A 363 14.32 20.85 -11.09
N TYR A 364 13.43 19.85 -11.08
CA TYR A 364 13.21 18.94 -9.94
C TYR A 364 14.44 18.06 -9.62
N SER A 365 15.49 18.11 -10.44
CA SER A 365 16.72 17.31 -10.33
C SER A 365 17.97 18.16 -10.05
N SER A 366 17.87 19.15 -9.15
CA SER A 366 19.02 19.98 -8.79
C SER A 366 19.90 19.27 -7.75
N ALA A 367 21.23 19.32 -7.91
CA ALA A 367 22.18 18.77 -6.95
C ALA A 367 22.21 19.54 -5.60
N SER A 368 21.69 20.78 -5.56
CA SER A 368 21.79 21.65 -4.38
C SER A 368 20.49 21.73 -3.58
N TRP A 369 20.56 21.44 -2.28
CA TRP A 369 19.45 21.57 -1.33
C TRP A 369 18.67 22.90 -1.45
N LYS A 370 19.37 24.04 -1.55
CA LYS A 370 18.76 25.38 -1.64
C LYS A 370 17.81 25.57 -2.83
N THR A 371 18.04 24.83 -3.91
CA THR A 371 17.21 24.89 -5.11
C THR A 371 16.05 23.90 -4.98
N SER A 372 16.31 22.67 -4.53
CA SER A 372 15.28 21.66 -4.28
C SER A 372 14.26 22.09 -3.21
N ALA A 373 14.68 22.83 -2.18
CA ALA A 373 13.81 23.38 -1.14
C ALA A 373 12.77 24.40 -1.65
N LYS A 374 12.92 24.91 -2.88
CA LYS A 374 11.92 25.78 -3.52
C LYS A 374 10.79 25.01 -4.21
N CYS A 375 10.90 23.68 -4.29
CA CYS A 375 9.89 22.83 -4.89
C CYS A 375 8.80 22.46 -3.85
N PRO A 376 7.51 22.77 -4.10
CA PRO A 376 6.43 22.43 -3.16
C PRO A 376 6.24 20.92 -2.97
N ILE A 377 6.54 20.10 -3.98
CA ILE A 377 6.43 18.62 -3.93
C ILE A 377 7.24 18.04 -2.77
N LEU A 378 8.42 18.58 -2.52
CA LEU A 378 9.30 18.11 -1.44
C LEU A 378 8.64 18.25 -0.08
N TRP A 379 8.03 19.40 0.18
CA TRP A 379 7.34 19.69 1.44
C TRP A 379 6.04 18.90 1.59
N LEU A 380 5.32 18.66 0.48
CA LEU A 380 4.16 17.76 0.44
C LEU A 380 4.56 16.31 0.77
N LYS A 381 5.67 15.82 0.22
CA LYS A 381 6.20 14.49 0.54
C LYS A 381 6.56 14.35 2.01
N ARG A 382 7.18 15.37 2.63
CA ARG A 382 7.46 15.38 4.07
C ARG A 382 6.18 15.30 4.91
N LEU A 383 5.11 16.00 4.53
CA LEU A 383 3.80 15.84 5.16
C LEU A 383 3.28 14.41 5.01
N ASN A 384 3.41 13.79 3.83
CA ASN A 384 2.98 12.40 3.61
C ASN A 384 3.69 11.43 4.55
N VAL A 385 4.98 11.61 4.81
CA VAL A 385 5.74 10.77 5.76
C VAL A 385 5.13 10.84 7.16
N ILE A 386 4.86 12.06 7.63
CA ILE A 386 4.27 12.28 8.96
C ILE A 386 2.87 11.66 9.01
N ILE A 387 2.02 11.93 8.01
CA ILE A 387 0.64 11.42 7.98
C ILE A 387 0.61 9.89 7.92
N SER A 388 1.44 9.28 7.07
CA SER A 388 1.48 7.81 6.90
C SER A 388 2.15 7.07 8.06
N SER A 389 2.98 7.74 8.85
CA SER A 389 3.61 7.17 10.04
C SER A 389 2.79 7.38 11.32
N LEU A 390 1.76 8.22 11.27
CA LEU A 390 0.82 8.45 12.37
C LEU A 390 -0.19 7.29 12.40
N GLY A 391 -0.23 6.55 13.50
CA GLY A 391 -1.14 5.41 13.64
C GLY A 391 -2.61 5.86 13.76
N PRO A 392 -3.59 5.05 13.32
CA PRO A 392 -5.02 5.35 13.50
C PRO A 392 -5.36 5.60 14.97
N TRP A 393 -6.11 6.67 15.28
CA TRP A 393 -6.39 7.07 16.67
C TRP A 393 -7.04 5.97 17.50
N ASN A 394 -7.99 5.24 16.91
CA ASN A 394 -8.68 4.11 17.51
C ASN A 394 -7.78 2.89 17.77
N CYS A 395 -6.58 2.85 17.20
CA CYS A 395 -5.57 1.82 17.42
C CYS A 395 -4.49 2.27 18.42
N GLN A 396 -4.50 3.52 18.89
CA GLN A 396 -3.50 4.01 19.83
C GLN A 396 -3.83 3.63 21.27
N ARG A 397 -2.81 3.33 22.09
CA ARG A 397 -3.00 2.96 23.52
C ARG A 397 -3.59 4.09 24.37
N ALA A 398 -3.37 5.34 23.98
CA ALA A 398 -3.97 6.50 24.64
C ALA A 398 -5.49 6.60 24.41
N TYR A 399 -6.03 5.85 23.45
CA TYR A 399 -7.47 5.76 23.21
C TYR A 399 -8.14 4.95 24.33
N THR A 400 -8.82 5.64 25.25
CA THR A 400 -9.46 5.00 26.41
C THR A 400 -10.82 4.39 26.05
N LYS A 401 -11.25 3.38 26.82
CA LYS A 401 -12.58 2.73 26.66
C LYS A 401 -13.75 3.70 26.91
N ASP A 402 -13.55 4.79 27.64
CA ASP A 402 -14.56 5.83 27.80
C ASP A 402 -14.87 6.55 26.47
N LEU A 403 -13.87 6.64 25.57
CA LEU A 403 -14.04 7.15 24.21
C LEU A 403 -14.70 6.12 23.28
N MET A 404 -14.57 4.81 23.53
CA MET A 404 -15.24 3.74 22.75
C MET A 404 -16.77 3.82 22.81
N ASN A 405 -17.32 4.23 23.96
CA ASN A 405 -18.78 4.40 24.11
C ASN A 405 -19.32 5.60 23.32
N SER A 406 -18.44 6.49 22.87
CA SER A 406 -18.74 7.49 21.86
C SER A 406 -18.26 6.98 20.50
N TYR A 407 -19.17 6.47 19.67
CA TYR A 407 -18.92 6.23 18.23
C TYR A 407 -18.59 7.52 17.43
N ASN A 408 -18.23 8.60 18.13
CA ASN A 408 -18.18 9.99 17.71
C ASN A 408 -16.95 10.76 18.26
N SER A 409 -15.98 10.12 18.93
CA SER A 409 -14.78 10.88 19.32
C SER A 409 -14.00 11.28 18.06
N ALA A 410 -13.98 12.58 17.78
CA ALA A 410 -13.19 13.14 16.68
C ALA A 410 -11.70 12.94 16.99
N GLU A 411 -10.89 12.77 15.94
CA GLU A 411 -9.45 12.66 16.12
C GLU A 411 -8.90 13.98 16.69
N PRO A 412 -7.98 13.93 17.67
CA PRO A 412 -7.57 15.14 18.37
C PRO A 412 -6.75 16.11 17.51
N TRP A 413 -6.15 15.62 16.43
CA TRP A 413 -5.46 16.44 15.43
C TRP A 413 -6.35 16.96 14.30
N GLN A 414 -7.68 16.78 14.39
CA GLN A 414 -8.62 17.21 13.35
C GLN A 414 -8.43 18.68 12.92
N SER A 415 -8.26 19.59 13.88
CA SER A 415 -8.08 21.02 13.60
C SER A 415 -6.78 21.31 12.85
N LEU A 416 -5.69 20.63 13.23
CA LEU A 416 -4.39 20.72 12.55
C LEU A 416 -4.48 20.19 11.12
N TYR A 417 -5.19 19.08 10.91
CA TYR A 417 -5.41 18.51 9.58
C TYR A 417 -6.24 19.44 8.71
N GLN A 418 -7.29 20.06 9.23
CA GLN A 418 -8.08 21.04 8.47
C GLN A 418 -7.25 22.26 8.04
N GLN A 419 -6.42 22.81 8.94
CA GLN A 419 -5.53 23.93 8.61
C GLN A 419 -4.48 23.54 7.56
N THR A 420 -3.91 22.35 7.69
CA THR A 420 -2.91 21.83 6.76
C THR A 420 -3.53 21.57 5.39
N ALA A 421 -4.71 20.93 5.35
CA ALA A 421 -5.46 20.68 4.13
C ALA A 421 -5.82 21.98 3.41
N ALA A 422 -6.16 23.05 4.13
CA ALA A 422 -6.42 24.36 3.53
C ALA A 422 -5.17 24.92 2.83
N THR A 423 -3.99 24.75 3.44
CA THR A 423 -2.71 25.15 2.84
C THR A 423 -2.36 24.32 1.60
N ILE A 424 -2.60 23.00 1.64
CA ILE A 424 -2.41 22.11 0.50
C ILE A 424 -3.36 22.49 -0.64
N CYS A 425 -4.63 22.72 -0.34
CA CYS A 425 -5.62 23.15 -1.34
C CYS A 425 -5.26 24.52 -1.94
N ARG A 426 -4.73 25.45 -1.13
CA ARG A 426 -4.20 26.72 -1.65
C ARG A 426 -2.96 26.54 -2.53
N THR A 427 -2.08 25.59 -2.19
CA THR A 427 -0.94 25.20 -3.03
C THR A 427 -1.43 24.70 -4.39
N LEU A 428 -2.44 23.82 -4.40
CA LEU A 428 -3.05 23.29 -5.60
C LEU A 428 -3.54 24.39 -6.54
N ILE A 429 -4.26 25.39 -6.02
CA ILE A 429 -4.76 26.52 -6.83
C ILE A 429 -3.62 27.35 -7.40
N VAL A 430 -2.65 27.71 -6.54
CA VAL A 430 -1.56 28.60 -6.95
C VAL A 430 -0.67 27.93 -7.99
N TYR A 431 -0.47 26.61 -7.90
CA TYR A 431 0.30 25.81 -8.85
C TYR A 431 -0.59 25.01 -9.81
N ALA A 432 -1.80 25.48 -10.11
CA ALA A 432 -2.75 24.72 -10.92
C ALA A 432 -2.26 24.48 -12.38
N ASP A 433 -1.29 25.25 -12.85
CA ASP A 433 -0.58 25.09 -14.12
C ASP A 433 0.50 23.98 -14.10
N ASP A 434 0.92 23.53 -12.91
CA ASP A 434 1.87 22.43 -12.72
C ASP A 434 1.16 21.17 -12.23
N VAL A 435 0.82 20.30 -13.16
CA VAL A 435 0.08 19.05 -12.93
C VAL A 435 0.79 18.15 -11.91
N THR A 436 2.13 18.17 -11.85
CA THR A 436 2.88 17.33 -10.92
C THR A 436 2.66 17.77 -9.47
N VAL A 437 2.57 19.08 -9.24
CA VAL A 437 2.25 19.66 -7.93
C VAL A 437 0.78 19.41 -7.56
N VAL A 438 -0.14 19.57 -8.51
CA VAL A 438 -1.58 19.29 -8.31
C VAL A 438 -1.77 17.81 -7.93
N GLN A 439 -1.14 16.89 -8.65
CA GLN A 439 -1.20 15.46 -8.35
C GLN A 439 -0.64 15.14 -6.96
N GLU A 440 0.48 15.76 -6.57
CA GLU A 440 1.04 15.54 -5.24
C GLU A 440 0.12 16.11 -4.15
N CYS A 441 -0.53 17.26 -4.36
CA CYS A 441 -1.53 17.81 -3.43
C CYS A 441 -2.70 16.83 -3.22
N VAL A 442 -3.23 16.26 -4.31
CA VAL A 442 -4.30 15.23 -4.27
C VAL A 442 -3.81 13.96 -3.55
N ASN A 443 -2.55 13.56 -3.76
CA ASN A 443 -1.95 12.42 -3.07
C ASN A 443 -1.86 12.67 -1.56
N THR A 444 -1.36 13.84 -1.14
CA THR A 444 -1.24 14.24 0.27
C THR A 444 -2.60 14.28 0.97
N ILE A 445 -3.60 14.94 0.37
CA ILE A 445 -4.97 14.90 0.91
C ILE A 445 -5.48 13.45 0.99
N GLY A 446 -5.11 12.61 0.03
CA GLY A 446 -5.45 11.20 0.08
C GLY A 446 -4.87 10.44 1.26
N PHE A 447 -3.63 10.71 1.65
CA PHE A 447 -3.08 10.15 2.90
C PHE A 447 -3.83 10.67 4.12
N MET A 448 -4.23 11.95 4.13
CA MET A 448 -5.02 12.54 5.23
C MET A 448 -6.45 12.01 5.33
N VAL A 449 -6.97 11.36 4.28
CA VAL A 449 -8.36 10.88 4.22
C VAL A 449 -8.42 9.36 4.38
N LYS A 450 -7.43 8.62 3.86
CA LYS A 450 -7.39 7.14 3.87
C LYS A 450 -7.42 6.57 5.30
N GLU A 451 -6.92 7.33 6.27
CA GLU A 451 -6.78 6.92 7.66
C GLU A 451 -7.96 7.37 8.57
N TYR A 452 -8.92 8.20 8.07
CA TYR A 452 -9.90 8.89 8.94
C TYR A 452 -11.29 9.05 8.30
N TYR A 453 -12.37 8.67 9.00
CA TYR A 453 -13.71 8.53 8.39
C TYR A 453 -14.63 9.75 8.47
N LYS A 454 -14.52 10.64 9.47
CA LYS A 454 -15.45 11.80 9.63
C LYS A 454 -14.80 13.15 9.34
N THR A 455 -13.55 13.33 9.75
CA THR A 455 -12.77 14.54 9.47
C THR A 455 -12.48 14.73 7.97
N SER A 456 -12.48 13.63 7.24
CA SER A 456 -12.27 13.57 5.79
C SER A 456 -13.36 14.28 4.99
N ASP A 457 -14.61 14.32 5.45
CA ASP A 457 -15.71 14.92 4.67
C ASP A 457 -15.43 16.39 4.32
N ASN A 458 -15.14 17.23 5.32
CA ASN A 458 -14.89 18.66 5.09
C ASN A 458 -13.66 18.90 4.22
N ILE A 459 -12.61 18.10 4.43
CA ILE A 459 -11.37 18.18 3.64
C ILE A 459 -11.65 17.82 2.17
N LEU A 460 -12.43 16.77 1.93
CA LEU A 460 -12.79 16.33 0.60
C LEU A 460 -13.73 17.31 -0.12
N LYS A 461 -14.66 17.95 0.60
CA LYS A 461 -15.50 19.03 0.05
C LYS A 461 -14.64 20.20 -0.44
N MET A 462 -13.72 20.67 0.41
CA MET A 462 -12.77 21.72 0.05
C MET A 462 -11.89 21.31 -1.13
N LEU A 463 -11.40 20.07 -1.18
CA LEU A 463 -10.62 19.56 -2.31
C LEU A 463 -11.43 19.61 -3.61
N ALA A 464 -12.69 19.15 -3.60
CA ALA A 464 -13.54 19.15 -4.79
C ALA A 464 -13.76 20.57 -5.32
N GLU A 465 -14.05 21.53 -4.44
CA GLU A 465 -14.21 22.95 -4.82
C GLU A 465 -12.93 23.54 -5.43
N GLN A 466 -11.75 23.21 -4.90
CA GLN A 466 -10.49 23.74 -5.43
C GLN A 466 -10.03 23.06 -6.72
N LEU A 467 -10.31 21.76 -6.89
CA LEU A 467 -10.10 21.06 -8.15
C LEU A 467 -10.98 21.64 -9.26
N GLU A 468 -12.24 21.94 -8.95
CA GLU A 468 -13.16 22.60 -9.87
C GLU A 468 -12.60 23.96 -10.29
N PHE A 469 -12.29 24.82 -9.33
CA PHE A 469 -11.75 26.15 -9.59
C PHE A 469 -10.44 26.11 -10.41
N GLY A 470 -9.52 25.21 -10.06
CA GLY A 470 -8.25 25.03 -10.76
C GLY A 470 -8.44 24.56 -12.21
N PHE A 471 -9.35 23.62 -12.45
CA PHE A 471 -9.66 23.15 -13.80
C PHE A 471 -10.37 24.20 -14.65
N LEU A 472 -11.35 24.92 -14.08
CA LEU A 472 -12.03 26.01 -14.80
C LEU A 472 -11.08 27.14 -15.19
N THR A 473 -9.93 27.27 -14.50
CA THR A 473 -8.90 28.27 -14.81
C THR A 473 -7.91 27.79 -15.89
N ASN A 474 -7.44 26.54 -15.83
CA ASN A 474 -6.40 26.04 -16.76
C ASN A 474 -6.93 25.21 -17.93
N GLY A 475 -8.00 24.44 -17.73
CA GLY A 475 -8.65 23.63 -18.75
C GLY A 475 -7.77 22.58 -19.45
N SER A 476 -6.64 22.17 -18.85
CA SER A 476 -5.71 21.23 -19.49
C SER A 476 -6.15 19.77 -19.35
N LEU A 477 -5.79 18.94 -20.34
CA LEU A 477 -6.08 17.51 -20.35
C LEU A 477 -5.40 16.79 -19.16
N GLU A 478 -4.17 17.18 -18.86
CA GLU A 478 -3.39 16.60 -17.78
C GLU A 478 -4.03 16.90 -16.42
N PHE A 479 -4.62 18.09 -16.22
CA PHE A 479 -5.38 18.42 -15.01
C PHE A 479 -6.66 17.59 -14.93
N LEU A 480 -7.35 17.36 -16.05
CA LEU A 480 -8.53 16.49 -16.11
C LEU A 480 -8.19 15.06 -15.67
N THR A 481 -7.02 14.53 -16.06
CA THR A 481 -6.55 13.22 -15.58
C THR A 481 -6.36 13.22 -14.06
N VAL A 482 -5.84 14.29 -13.46
CA VAL A 482 -5.75 14.40 -11.98
C VAL A 482 -7.13 14.42 -11.32
N ILE A 483 -8.11 15.11 -11.91
CA ILE A 483 -9.50 15.10 -11.42
C ILE A 483 -10.10 13.70 -11.50
N LYS A 484 -9.90 12.99 -12.62
CA LYS A 484 -10.35 11.60 -12.78
C LYS A 484 -9.79 10.72 -11.66
N GLU A 485 -8.48 10.79 -11.40
CA GLU A 485 -7.86 10.03 -10.32
C GLU A 485 -8.39 10.42 -8.94
N ALA A 486 -8.66 11.71 -8.69
CA ALA A 486 -9.30 12.17 -7.46
C ALA A 486 -10.72 11.62 -7.29
N VAL A 487 -11.53 11.62 -8.36
CA VAL A 487 -12.88 11.02 -8.38
C VAL A 487 -12.81 9.52 -8.13
N PHE A 488 -11.85 8.83 -8.73
CA PHE A 488 -11.64 7.39 -8.51
C PHE A 488 -11.27 7.09 -7.07
N LYS A 489 -10.41 7.91 -6.47
CA LYS A 489 -9.92 7.72 -5.11
C LYS A 489 -10.94 8.09 -4.04
N PHE A 490 -11.71 9.17 -4.25
CA PHE A 490 -12.55 9.78 -3.20
C PHE A 490 -14.05 9.78 -3.50
N GLY A 491 -14.47 9.76 -4.77
CA GLY A 491 -15.88 9.78 -5.14
C GLY A 491 -16.66 8.54 -4.65
N MET A 492 -15.94 7.48 -4.27
CA MET A 492 -16.52 6.21 -3.81
C MET A 492 -16.63 6.12 -2.28
N SER A 493 -15.83 6.87 -1.52
CA SER A 493 -15.50 6.51 -0.13
C SER A 493 -16.54 6.91 0.91
N LEU A 494 -17.29 8.02 0.74
CA LEU A 494 -18.17 8.54 1.80
C LEU A 494 -19.47 9.15 1.24
N GLN A 495 -20.62 8.77 1.82
CA GLN A 495 -21.94 9.23 1.39
C GLN A 495 -22.12 10.76 1.57
N GLY A 496 -21.41 11.38 2.53
CA GLY A 496 -21.43 12.82 2.80
C GLY A 496 -20.67 13.69 1.79
N VAL A 497 -19.87 13.09 0.90
CA VAL A 497 -19.03 13.77 -0.10
C VAL A 497 -19.51 13.51 -1.54
N ALA A 498 -20.49 12.62 -1.70
CA ALA A 498 -21.07 12.28 -2.99
C ALA A 498 -21.59 13.52 -3.73
N GLU A 499 -22.22 14.46 -3.02
CA GLU A 499 -22.73 15.71 -3.59
C GLU A 499 -21.62 16.62 -4.09
N SER A 500 -20.54 16.83 -3.32
CA SER A 500 -19.45 17.72 -3.72
C SER A 500 -18.65 17.19 -4.90
N PHE A 501 -18.35 15.89 -4.95
CA PHE A 501 -17.75 15.29 -6.14
C PHE A 501 -18.75 15.21 -7.31
N GLY A 502 -20.05 15.07 -7.03
CA GLY A 502 -21.10 15.18 -8.04
C GLY A 502 -21.12 16.56 -8.71
N ASN A 503 -21.07 17.63 -7.91
CA ASN A 503 -21.00 19.02 -8.41
C ASN A 503 -19.71 19.28 -9.18
N LEU A 504 -18.56 18.80 -8.69
CA LEU A 504 -17.29 18.85 -9.42
C LEU A 504 -17.43 18.20 -10.81
N ILE A 505 -18.00 17.00 -10.88
CA ILE A 505 -18.24 16.30 -12.15
C ILE A 505 -19.19 17.11 -13.04
N ASP A 506 -20.31 17.60 -12.52
CA ASP A 506 -21.30 18.39 -13.27
C ASP A 506 -20.64 19.63 -13.92
N ASN A 507 -19.87 20.38 -13.13
CA ASN A 507 -19.21 21.62 -13.56
C ASN A 507 -18.05 21.37 -14.54
N VAL A 508 -17.23 20.33 -14.29
CA VAL A 508 -16.13 19.94 -15.19
C VAL A 508 -16.67 19.48 -16.54
N LEU A 509 -17.68 18.59 -16.56
CA LEU A 509 -18.29 18.13 -17.79
C LEU A 509 -18.99 19.28 -18.52
N TYR A 510 -19.72 20.14 -17.81
CA TYR A 510 -20.35 21.32 -18.40
C TYR A 510 -19.33 22.23 -19.09
N SER A 511 -18.19 22.48 -18.44
CA SER A 511 -17.09 23.27 -19.02
C SER A 511 -16.53 22.61 -20.27
N VAL A 512 -16.22 21.31 -20.24
CA VAL A 512 -15.67 20.62 -21.42
C VAL A 512 -16.69 20.59 -22.56
N TYR A 513 -17.97 20.32 -22.28
CA TYR A 513 -19.00 20.26 -23.32
C TYR A 513 -19.32 21.63 -23.93
N SER A 514 -19.16 22.71 -23.16
CA SER A 514 -19.39 24.07 -23.63
C SER A 514 -18.20 24.64 -24.41
N ASN A 515 -16.98 24.25 -24.05
CA ASN A 515 -15.74 24.79 -24.62
C ASN A 515 -15.18 23.94 -25.77
N SER A 516 -15.53 22.66 -25.85
CA SER A 516 -15.06 21.75 -26.91
C SER A 516 -16.14 21.53 -27.96
N GLN A 517 -15.72 21.47 -29.23
CA GLN A 517 -16.61 20.97 -30.29
C GLN A 517 -16.90 19.48 -30.09
N PRO A 518 -18.05 18.98 -30.59
CA PRO A 518 -18.36 17.56 -30.55
C PRO A 518 -17.19 16.72 -31.10
N PRO A 519 -16.95 15.51 -30.57
CA PRO A 519 -15.80 14.67 -30.96
C PRO A 519 -15.73 14.38 -32.48
N GLN A 520 -16.86 14.46 -33.17
CA GLN A 520 -16.98 14.29 -34.63
C GLN A 520 -16.35 15.43 -35.43
N GLN A 521 -16.30 16.63 -34.86
CA GLN A 521 -15.86 17.86 -35.51
C GLN A 521 -14.43 18.25 -35.11
N SER A 522 -13.97 17.77 -33.94
CA SER A 522 -12.62 18.03 -33.44
C SER A 522 -11.96 16.75 -32.90
N PRO A 523 -11.10 16.09 -33.69
CA PRO A 523 -10.30 14.95 -33.24
C PRO A 523 -9.39 15.28 -32.05
N GLU A 524 -8.97 16.54 -31.91
CA GLU A 524 -8.12 17.00 -30.80
C GLU A 524 -8.84 16.94 -29.44
N ALA A 525 -10.18 16.97 -29.43
CA ALA A 525 -10.98 16.87 -28.21
C ALA A 525 -11.19 15.42 -27.75
N ILE A 526 -10.92 14.42 -28.58
CA ILE A 526 -11.15 12.99 -28.29
C ILE A 526 -10.49 12.54 -26.97
N PRO A 527 -9.20 12.87 -26.68
CA PRO A 527 -8.59 12.48 -25.42
C PRO A 527 -9.32 13.02 -24.18
N ALA A 528 -9.80 14.27 -24.23
CA ALA A 528 -10.55 14.86 -23.12
C ALA A 528 -11.90 14.16 -22.90
N TYR A 529 -12.62 13.84 -23.98
CA TYR A 529 -13.86 13.07 -23.89
C TYR A 529 -13.64 11.64 -23.38
N LYS A 530 -12.50 11.02 -23.73
CA LYS A 530 -12.13 9.70 -23.22
C LYS A 530 -11.93 9.72 -21.71
N GLU A 531 -11.16 10.70 -21.21
CA GLU A 531 -10.96 10.89 -19.77
C GLU A 531 -12.29 11.16 -19.03
N ILE A 532 -13.21 11.92 -19.65
CA ILE A 532 -14.56 12.13 -19.12
C ILE A 532 -15.33 10.82 -19.03
N PHE A 533 -15.40 10.01 -20.09
CA PHE A 533 -16.16 8.76 -20.04
C PHE A 533 -15.56 7.79 -19.03
N LEU A 534 -14.23 7.67 -18.94
CA LEU A 534 -13.58 6.85 -17.92
C LEU A 534 -13.95 7.32 -16.50
N MET A 535 -13.93 8.64 -16.28
CA MET A 535 -14.36 9.26 -15.01
C MET A 535 -15.82 8.94 -14.67
N VAL A 536 -16.72 9.18 -15.61
CA VAL A 536 -18.17 8.99 -15.46
C VAL A 536 -18.53 7.52 -15.28
N ASN A 537 -17.95 6.62 -16.07
CA ASN A 537 -18.22 5.18 -15.99
C ASN A 537 -17.87 4.67 -14.60
N LYS A 538 -16.67 4.98 -14.10
CA LYS A 538 -16.28 4.58 -12.75
C LYS A 538 -17.19 5.18 -11.68
N TYR A 539 -17.53 6.46 -11.79
CA TYR A 539 -18.42 7.12 -10.82
C TYR A 539 -19.81 6.49 -10.82
N CYS A 540 -20.39 6.21 -12.00
CA CYS A 540 -21.70 5.58 -12.14
C CYS A 540 -21.75 4.16 -11.57
N HIS A 541 -20.68 3.37 -11.70
CA HIS A 541 -20.63 2.03 -11.10
C HIS A 541 -20.88 2.04 -9.57
N HIS A 542 -20.51 3.13 -8.89
CA HIS A 542 -20.67 3.25 -7.44
C HIS A 542 -21.82 4.20 -7.03
N ARG A 543 -22.14 5.21 -7.85
CA ARG A 543 -23.01 6.35 -7.49
C ARG A 543 -23.92 6.80 -8.64
N ILE A 544 -24.43 5.87 -9.45
CA ILE A 544 -25.34 6.19 -10.56
C ILE A 544 -26.53 7.07 -10.15
N ASN A 545 -27.11 6.87 -8.97
CA ASN A 545 -28.22 7.70 -8.48
C ASN A 545 -27.84 9.18 -8.35
N THR A 546 -26.62 9.46 -7.91
CA THR A 546 -26.09 10.82 -7.77
C THR A 546 -25.77 11.40 -9.14
N PHE A 547 -25.17 10.62 -10.04
CA PHE A 547 -24.89 11.10 -11.40
C PHE A 547 -26.17 11.39 -12.19
N VAL A 548 -27.16 10.52 -12.09
CA VAL A 548 -28.46 10.68 -12.76
C VAL A 548 -29.18 11.91 -12.24
N SER A 549 -29.03 12.32 -10.97
CA SER A 549 -29.66 13.55 -10.48
C SER A 549 -28.99 14.83 -11.02
N LEU A 550 -27.75 14.77 -11.51
CA LEU A 550 -27.03 15.91 -12.08
C LEU A 550 -27.71 16.46 -13.35
N GLY A 551 -27.46 17.74 -13.63
CA GLY A 551 -27.97 18.41 -14.83
C GLY A 551 -27.32 17.88 -16.11
N ILE A 552 -26.06 17.45 -16.04
CA ILE A 552 -25.29 17.00 -17.20
C ILE A 552 -25.62 15.59 -17.69
N PHE A 553 -26.46 14.82 -16.96
CA PHE A 553 -26.80 13.44 -17.32
C PHE A 553 -27.35 13.33 -18.75
N ASP A 554 -28.34 14.15 -19.10
CA ASP A 554 -29.00 14.09 -20.41
C ASP A 554 -28.03 14.45 -21.55
N ALA A 555 -27.14 15.42 -21.31
CA ALA A 555 -26.09 15.80 -22.27
C ALA A 555 -25.06 14.69 -22.46
N THR A 556 -24.61 14.06 -21.36
CA THR A 556 -23.68 12.92 -21.39
C THR A 556 -24.29 11.73 -22.11
N PHE A 557 -25.57 11.44 -21.88
CA PHE A 557 -26.31 10.39 -22.56
C PHE A 557 -26.45 10.66 -24.06
N SER A 558 -26.78 11.89 -24.44
CA SER A 558 -26.83 12.31 -25.84
C SER A 558 -25.47 12.18 -26.53
N LEU A 559 -24.39 12.58 -25.85
CA LEU A 559 -23.03 12.43 -26.37
C LEU A 559 -22.65 10.97 -26.57
N ALA A 560 -22.96 10.09 -25.61
CA ALA A 560 -22.72 8.66 -25.73
C ALA A 560 -23.43 8.07 -26.96
N MET A 561 -24.70 8.43 -27.19
CA MET A 561 -25.44 8.01 -28.39
C MET A 561 -24.74 8.48 -29.69
N GLN A 562 -24.26 9.72 -29.73
CA GLN A 562 -23.53 10.25 -30.89
C GLN A 562 -22.22 9.48 -31.16
N CYS A 563 -21.47 9.14 -30.11
CA CYS A 563 -20.25 8.32 -30.25
C CYS A 563 -20.55 6.92 -30.78
N LEU A 564 -21.65 6.32 -30.34
CA LEU A 564 -22.12 5.00 -30.80
C LEU A 564 -22.66 5.02 -32.24
N GLU A 565 -23.34 6.10 -32.64
CA GLU A 565 -23.93 6.24 -33.97
C GLU A 565 -22.89 6.44 -35.07
N HIS A 566 -21.84 7.21 -34.78
CA HIS A 566 -20.76 7.54 -35.71
C HIS A 566 -19.51 6.65 -35.55
N THR A 567 -19.55 5.66 -34.65
CA THR A 567 -18.47 4.69 -34.42
C THR A 567 -17.10 5.35 -34.28
N ILE A 568 -16.98 6.33 -33.38
CA ILE A 568 -15.70 6.97 -33.07
C ILE A 568 -14.87 5.97 -32.26
N THR A 569 -13.94 5.25 -32.89
CA THR A 569 -13.26 4.07 -32.33
C THR A 569 -12.68 4.31 -30.92
N ASP A 570 -12.09 5.48 -30.68
CA ASP A 570 -11.45 5.82 -29.40
C ASP A 570 -12.42 6.18 -28.25
N LEU A 571 -13.71 6.35 -28.55
CA LEU A 571 -14.77 6.68 -27.57
C LEU A 571 -15.92 5.66 -27.58
N PHE A 572 -15.96 4.77 -28.56
CA PHE A 572 -17.09 3.86 -28.78
C PHE A 572 -17.29 2.93 -27.59
N PHE A 573 -16.21 2.33 -27.10
CA PHE A 573 -16.27 1.36 -26.01
C PHE A 573 -16.62 2.01 -24.68
N GLU A 574 -16.08 3.20 -24.41
CA GLU A 574 -16.36 3.96 -23.21
C GLU A 574 -17.82 4.48 -23.20
N ALA A 575 -18.34 4.92 -24.36
CA ALA A 575 -19.75 5.29 -24.53
C ALA A 575 -20.69 4.07 -24.40
N HIS A 576 -20.30 2.92 -24.96
CA HIS A 576 -21.03 1.67 -24.80
C HIS A 576 -21.11 1.26 -23.33
N GLU A 577 -19.98 1.29 -22.61
CA GLU A 577 -19.91 0.98 -21.18
C GLU A 577 -20.83 1.90 -20.38
N PHE A 578 -20.80 3.22 -20.64
CA PHE A 578 -21.69 4.18 -20.00
C PHE A 578 -23.17 3.79 -20.14
N ILE A 579 -23.62 3.55 -21.39
CA ILE A 579 -25.01 3.18 -21.68
C ILE A 579 -25.34 1.85 -21.01
N MET A 580 -24.43 0.87 -21.02
CA MET A 580 -24.64 -0.41 -20.36
C MET A 580 -24.79 -0.28 -18.84
N ILE A 581 -24.04 0.60 -18.18
CA ILE A 581 -24.21 0.88 -16.74
C ILE A 581 -25.62 1.42 -16.48
N VAL A 582 -26.08 2.38 -17.29
CA VAL A 582 -27.42 2.98 -17.18
C VAL A 582 -28.53 1.95 -17.40
N LEU A 583 -28.42 1.12 -18.44
CA LEU A 583 -29.39 0.07 -18.75
C LEU A 583 -29.39 -1.04 -17.69
N THR A 584 -28.22 -1.42 -17.19
CA THR A 584 -28.10 -2.45 -16.15
C THR A 584 -28.80 -2.02 -14.87
N TYR A 585 -28.79 -0.72 -14.54
CA TYR A 585 -29.52 -0.20 -13.37
C TYR A 585 -31.04 -0.40 -13.44
N LEU A 586 -31.59 -0.48 -14.66
CA LEU A 586 -33.01 -0.76 -14.86
C LEU A 586 -33.36 -2.25 -14.71
N ASN A 587 -32.36 -3.14 -14.62
CA ASN A 587 -32.58 -4.57 -14.54
C ASN A 587 -33.48 -4.91 -13.32
N PRO A 588 -34.60 -5.63 -13.53
CA PRO A 588 -35.52 -5.99 -12.46
C PRO A 588 -34.88 -6.83 -11.34
N ASN A 589 -33.76 -7.50 -11.62
CA ASN A 589 -33.04 -8.37 -10.68
C ASN A 589 -32.14 -7.61 -9.68
N LEU A 590 -32.03 -6.28 -9.77
CA LEU A 590 -31.29 -5.48 -8.80
C LEU A 590 -32.12 -5.23 -7.53
N TYR A 591 -31.60 -5.71 -6.39
CA TYR A 591 -32.28 -5.72 -5.08
C TYR A 591 -32.50 -4.32 -4.46
N ILE A 592 -31.69 -3.32 -4.81
CA ILE A 592 -31.78 -1.96 -4.26
C ILE A 592 -31.77 -0.96 -5.42
N ARG A 593 -32.90 -0.29 -5.65
CA ARG A 593 -33.06 0.72 -6.70
C ARG A 593 -33.75 1.95 -6.15
N ASP A 594 -33.17 3.11 -6.40
CA ASP A 594 -33.78 4.39 -6.10
C ASP A 594 -34.88 4.70 -7.11
N LYS A 595 -36.09 5.03 -6.62
CA LYS A 595 -37.28 5.20 -7.47
C LYS A 595 -37.16 6.41 -8.37
N ASP A 596 -36.57 7.49 -7.88
CA ASP A 596 -36.44 8.74 -8.61
C ASP A 596 -35.41 8.59 -9.74
N THR A 597 -34.29 7.91 -9.45
CA THR A 597 -33.27 7.52 -10.44
C THR A 597 -33.87 6.68 -11.55
N MET A 598 -34.62 5.62 -11.21
CA MET A 598 -35.30 4.79 -12.21
C MET A 598 -36.28 5.62 -13.05
N SER A 599 -37.07 6.51 -12.42
CA SER A 599 -38.04 7.34 -13.13
C SER A 599 -37.35 8.27 -14.14
N LYS A 600 -36.24 8.91 -13.77
CA LYS A 600 -35.47 9.79 -14.69
C LYS A 600 -34.85 9.00 -15.85
N ILE A 601 -34.25 7.84 -15.59
CA ILE A 601 -33.71 7.00 -16.66
C ILE A 601 -34.84 6.52 -17.60
N MET A 602 -35.97 6.07 -17.05
CA MET A 602 -37.11 5.63 -17.87
C MET A 602 -37.68 6.76 -18.74
N LYS A 603 -37.79 7.98 -18.20
CA LYS A 603 -38.19 9.16 -18.97
C LYS A 603 -37.20 9.47 -20.11
N THR A 604 -35.90 9.30 -19.85
CA THR A 604 -34.85 9.44 -20.88
C THR A 604 -35.06 8.39 -21.97
N MET A 605 -35.26 7.13 -21.58
CA MET A 605 -35.54 6.01 -22.49
C MET A 605 -36.84 6.18 -23.29
N GLU A 606 -37.84 6.90 -22.79
CA GLU A 606 -39.04 7.23 -23.55
C GLU A 606 -38.75 8.21 -24.69
N VAL A 607 -37.81 9.14 -24.50
CA VAL A 607 -37.42 10.16 -25.48
C VAL A 607 -36.44 9.59 -26.51
N CYS A 608 -35.39 8.89 -26.06
CA CYS A 608 -34.28 8.46 -26.92
C CYS A 608 -34.25 6.96 -27.23
N GLY A 609 -35.11 6.15 -26.60
CA GLY A 609 -35.02 4.69 -26.69
C GLY A 609 -35.14 4.14 -28.11
N MET A 610 -36.02 4.72 -28.94
CA MET A 610 -36.15 4.35 -30.35
C MET A 610 -34.86 4.62 -31.14
N GLN A 611 -34.23 5.78 -30.94
CA GLN A 611 -32.96 6.11 -31.60
C GLN A 611 -31.84 5.18 -31.12
N LEU A 612 -31.77 4.92 -29.81
CA LEU A 612 -30.78 3.99 -29.25
C LEU A 612 -30.97 2.58 -29.82
N THR A 613 -32.19 2.06 -29.93
CA THR A 613 -32.46 0.77 -30.58
C THR A 613 -32.01 0.76 -32.03
N ARG A 614 -32.26 1.83 -32.80
CA ARG A 614 -31.77 1.94 -34.18
C ARG A 614 -30.25 1.90 -34.25
N ILE A 615 -29.54 2.62 -33.36
CA ILE A 615 -28.08 2.59 -33.27
C ILE A 615 -27.58 1.18 -32.96
N CYS A 616 -28.21 0.50 -31.99
CA CYS A 616 -27.83 -0.87 -31.62
C CYS A 616 -28.07 -1.85 -32.78
N CYS A 617 -29.19 -1.75 -33.49
CA CYS A 617 -29.46 -2.56 -34.68
C CYS A 617 -28.46 -2.27 -35.80
N LYS A 618 -28.15 -1.00 -36.10
CA LYS A 618 -27.12 -0.62 -37.07
C LYS A 618 -25.78 -1.28 -36.72
N ASN A 619 -25.32 -1.13 -35.47
CA ASN A 619 -24.04 -1.68 -35.03
C ASN A 619 -24.05 -3.21 -34.97
N ALA A 620 -25.19 -3.84 -34.71
CA ALA A 620 -25.32 -5.30 -34.70
C ALA A 620 -25.40 -5.92 -36.10
N PHE A 621 -26.05 -5.26 -37.06
CA PHE A 621 -26.27 -5.81 -38.41
C PHE A 621 -25.19 -5.43 -39.42
N THR A 622 -24.65 -4.20 -39.32
CA THR A 622 -23.87 -3.59 -40.41
C THR A 622 -22.40 -3.34 -40.05
N ALA A 623 -22.00 -3.54 -38.78
CA ALA A 623 -20.60 -3.35 -38.39
C ALA A 623 -19.71 -4.50 -38.90
N ILE A 624 -18.53 -4.13 -39.39
CA ILE A 624 -17.52 -5.08 -39.90
C ILE A 624 -16.74 -5.70 -38.73
N GLU A 625 -16.55 -4.94 -37.65
CA GLU A 625 -15.77 -5.36 -36.49
C GLU A 625 -16.61 -6.20 -35.52
N PRO A 626 -16.21 -7.44 -35.19
CA PRO A 626 -16.96 -8.32 -34.29
C PRO A 626 -17.20 -7.72 -32.89
N GLU A 627 -16.30 -6.86 -32.41
CA GLU A 627 -16.40 -6.21 -31.11
C GLU A 627 -17.56 -5.21 -31.08
N ILE A 628 -17.71 -4.39 -32.13
CA ILE A 628 -18.83 -3.44 -32.29
C ILE A 628 -20.16 -4.19 -32.40
N THR A 629 -20.19 -5.29 -33.16
CA THR A 629 -21.35 -6.19 -33.26
C THR A 629 -21.73 -6.78 -31.89
N GLY A 630 -20.73 -7.18 -31.10
CA GLY A 630 -20.91 -7.67 -29.74
C GLY A 630 -21.49 -6.63 -28.79
N CYS A 631 -21.02 -5.37 -28.87
CA CYS A 631 -21.55 -4.23 -28.13
C CYS A 631 -23.01 -3.93 -28.49
N GLY A 632 -23.34 -3.84 -29.78
CA GLY A 632 -24.71 -3.63 -30.25
C GLY A 632 -25.67 -4.72 -29.76
N THR A 633 -25.22 -5.98 -29.80
CA THR A 633 -25.98 -7.13 -29.30
C THR A 633 -26.21 -7.07 -27.78
N SER A 634 -25.18 -6.74 -27.01
CA SER A 634 -25.28 -6.57 -25.56
C SER A 634 -26.28 -5.49 -25.16
N MET A 635 -26.27 -4.34 -25.85
CA MET A 635 -27.23 -3.27 -25.60
C MET A 635 -28.66 -3.67 -25.97
N LEU A 636 -28.88 -4.37 -27.10
CA LEU A 636 -30.21 -4.89 -27.45
C LEU A 636 -30.76 -5.86 -26.40
N GLN A 637 -29.92 -6.73 -25.87
CA GLN A 637 -30.30 -7.64 -24.79
C GLN A 637 -30.69 -6.87 -23.52
N ALA A 638 -29.88 -5.89 -23.12
CA ALA A 638 -30.16 -5.07 -21.94
C ALA A 638 -31.47 -4.28 -22.10
N LEU A 639 -31.69 -3.67 -23.27
CA LEU A 639 -32.94 -2.98 -23.61
C LEU A 639 -34.14 -3.92 -23.56
N LYS A 640 -34.00 -5.13 -24.12
CA LYS A 640 -35.06 -6.15 -24.11
C LYS A 640 -35.46 -6.53 -22.68
N ALA A 641 -34.49 -6.65 -21.77
CA ALA A 641 -34.75 -6.95 -20.36
C ALA A 641 -35.53 -5.83 -19.64
N VAL A 642 -35.49 -4.59 -20.14
CA VAL A 642 -36.25 -3.46 -19.59
C VAL A 642 -37.70 -3.46 -20.09
N ASN A 643 -37.93 -3.58 -21.40
CA ASN A 643 -39.28 -3.56 -21.98
C ASN A 643 -39.32 -4.32 -23.32
N GLU A 644 -39.41 -5.64 -23.25
CA GLU A 644 -39.40 -6.53 -24.41
C GLU A 644 -40.40 -6.12 -25.51
N SER A 645 -41.64 -5.80 -25.15
CA SER A 645 -42.69 -5.47 -26.12
C SER A 645 -42.36 -4.20 -26.90
N LYS A 646 -41.86 -3.15 -26.22
CA LYS A 646 -41.53 -1.88 -26.86
C LYS A 646 -40.26 -1.99 -27.73
N ILE A 647 -39.26 -2.73 -27.25
CA ILE A 647 -38.04 -2.97 -28.02
C ILE A 647 -38.33 -3.78 -29.29
N ALA A 648 -39.15 -4.83 -29.20
CA ALA A 648 -39.55 -5.61 -30.37
C ALA A 648 -40.25 -4.74 -31.44
N GLN A 649 -41.08 -3.79 -31.01
CA GLN A 649 -41.69 -2.81 -31.92
C GLN A 649 -40.63 -1.95 -32.61
N TRP A 650 -39.68 -1.38 -31.87
CA TRP A 650 -38.63 -0.52 -32.45
C TRP A 650 -37.65 -1.28 -33.36
N VAL A 651 -37.34 -2.54 -33.04
CA VAL A 651 -36.55 -3.41 -33.92
C VAL A 651 -37.30 -3.65 -35.23
N LYS A 652 -38.61 -3.91 -35.17
CA LYS A 652 -39.46 -4.05 -36.36
C LYS A 652 -39.43 -2.78 -37.21
N GLU A 653 -39.63 -1.62 -36.60
CA GLU A 653 -39.58 -0.32 -37.28
C GLU A 653 -38.22 -0.09 -37.96
N TYR A 654 -37.10 -0.41 -37.30
CA TYR A 654 -35.77 -0.33 -37.91
C TYR A 654 -35.62 -1.22 -39.15
N LEU A 655 -36.07 -2.47 -39.07
CA LEU A 655 -36.02 -3.42 -40.19
C LEU A 655 -36.94 -2.99 -41.35
N ASP A 656 -38.09 -2.40 -41.01
CA ASP A 656 -39.03 -1.83 -41.98
C ASP A 656 -38.41 -0.65 -42.73
N ASP A 657 -37.76 0.26 -42.02
CA ASP A 657 -37.16 1.47 -42.59
C ASP A 657 -35.90 1.17 -43.43
N ASN A 658 -35.00 0.31 -42.94
CA ASN A 658 -33.65 0.16 -43.53
C ASN A 658 -33.48 -1.05 -44.43
N HIS A 659 -34.34 -2.07 -44.32
CA HIS A 659 -34.13 -3.37 -44.99
C HIS A 659 -35.36 -3.87 -45.78
N HIS A 660 -36.33 -3.00 -46.12
CA HIS A 660 -37.50 -3.38 -46.94
C HIS A 660 -37.18 -3.73 -48.39
N GLY A 661 -36.09 -3.20 -48.92
CA GLY A 661 -35.62 -3.53 -50.27
C GLY A 661 -34.85 -4.85 -50.36
N THR A 662 -34.28 -5.32 -49.24
CA THR A 662 -33.37 -6.48 -49.20
C THR A 662 -33.97 -7.71 -48.50
N VAL A 663 -34.89 -7.51 -47.55
CA VAL A 663 -35.48 -8.59 -46.75
C VAL A 663 -37.00 -8.62 -46.90
N PRO A 664 -37.61 -9.77 -47.29
CA PRO A 664 -39.06 -9.90 -47.38
C PRO A 664 -39.76 -9.65 -46.03
N HIS A 665 -40.95 -9.03 -46.06
CA HIS A 665 -41.74 -8.75 -44.85
C HIS A 665 -41.95 -9.99 -43.97
N THR A 666 -42.19 -11.16 -44.55
CA THR A 666 -42.36 -12.42 -43.80
C THR A 666 -41.12 -12.81 -42.99
N GLN A 667 -39.92 -12.56 -43.52
CA GLN A 667 -38.66 -12.88 -42.85
C GLN A 667 -38.32 -11.86 -41.76
N ARG A 668 -38.71 -10.58 -41.96
CA ARG A 668 -38.57 -9.55 -40.92
C ARG A 668 -39.50 -9.79 -39.74
N SER A 669 -40.77 -10.15 -39.99
CA SER A 669 -41.69 -10.53 -38.93
C SER A 669 -41.20 -11.75 -38.15
N ARG A 670 -40.71 -12.77 -38.87
CA ARG A 670 -40.15 -13.97 -38.26
C ARG A 670 -38.92 -13.67 -37.40
N PHE A 671 -38.02 -12.79 -37.87
CA PHE A 671 -36.87 -12.35 -37.07
C PHE A 671 -37.30 -11.72 -35.75
N VAL A 672 -38.31 -10.83 -35.77
CA VAL A 672 -38.81 -10.18 -34.55
C VAL A 672 -39.42 -11.21 -33.58
N GLU A 673 -40.14 -12.22 -34.09
CA GLU A 673 -40.68 -13.32 -33.29
C GLU A 673 -39.56 -14.17 -32.65
N GLU A 674 -38.52 -14.51 -33.41
CA GLU A 674 -37.36 -15.26 -32.92
C GLU A 674 -36.54 -14.42 -31.93
N PHE A 675 -36.39 -13.10 -32.16
CA PHE A 675 -35.71 -12.18 -31.25
C PHE A 675 -36.40 -12.11 -29.88
N ILE A 676 -37.73 -12.12 -29.84
CA ILE A 676 -38.50 -12.20 -28.60
C ILE A 676 -38.24 -13.52 -27.86
N GLN A 677 -37.98 -14.63 -28.57
CA GLN A 677 -37.75 -15.94 -27.95
C GLN A 677 -36.32 -16.11 -27.40
N CYS A 678 -35.35 -15.31 -27.82
CA CYS A 678 -33.96 -15.40 -27.35
C CYS A 678 -33.79 -14.86 -25.92
N ASN A 679 -33.37 -15.70 -24.97
CA ASN A 679 -33.26 -15.30 -23.55
C ASN A 679 -31.85 -14.84 -23.13
N ASP A 680 -30.83 -15.11 -23.93
CA ASP A 680 -29.44 -14.79 -23.62
C ASP A 680 -28.73 -14.08 -24.79
N LYS A 681 -27.54 -13.53 -24.49
CA LYS A 681 -26.73 -12.77 -25.44
C LYS A 681 -26.34 -13.60 -26.65
N ASP A 682 -25.99 -14.87 -26.43
CA ASP A 682 -25.42 -15.75 -27.45
C ASP A 682 -26.49 -16.16 -28.46
N ALA A 683 -27.72 -16.41 -28.01
CA ALA A 683 -28.87 -16.67 -28.86
C ALA A 683 -29.21 -15.44 -29.73
N ILE A 684 -29.22 -14.23 -29.14
CA ILE A 684 -29.44 -12.99 -29.91
C ILE A 684 -28.30 -12.79 -30.91
N SER A 685 -27.05 -13.01 -30.50
CA SER A 685 -25.87 -12.90 -31.37
C SER A 685 -25.93 -13.89 -32.54
N SER A 686 -26.31 -15.14 -32.30
CA SER A 686 -26.47 -16.15 -33.34
C SER A 686 -27.57 -15.74 -34.32
N LEU A 687 -28.73 -15.32 -33.80
CA LEU A 687 -29.86 -14.89 -34.62
C LEU A 687 -29.49 -13.70 -35.51
N LEU A 688 -28.82 -12.68 -34.95
CA LEU A 688 -28.34 -11.51 -35.68
C LEU A 688 -27.35 -11.89 -36.79
N LYS A 689 -26.38 -12.76 -36.47
CA LYS A 689 -25.35 -13.22 -37.41
C LYS A 689 -25.94 -14.05 -38.54
N ASP A 690 -26.86 -14.97 -38.23
CA ASP A 690 -27.52 -15.80 -39.23
C ASP A 690 -28.36 -14.95 -40.17
N PHE A 691 -29.09 -13.97 -39.61
CA PHE A 691 -29.90 -13.04 -40.39
C PHE A 691 -29.06 -12.10 -41.27
N SER A 692 -28.00 -11.49 -40.74
CA SER A 692 -27.11 -10.61 -41.52
C SER A 692 -26.38 -11.38 -42.63
N THR A 693 -25.88 -12.58 -42.34
CA THR A 693 -25.20 -13.43 -43.32
C THR A 693 -26.15 -13.89 -44.43
N HIS A 694 -27.38 -14.28 -44.08
CA HIS A 694 -28.35 -14.78 -45.04
C HIS A 694 -28.80 -13.71 -46.04
N PHE A 695 -28.98 -12.48 -45.58
CA PHE A 695 -29.47 -11.37 -46.41
C PHE A 695 -28.37 -10.41 -46.88
N LYS A 696 -27.09 -10.67 -46.56
CA LYS A 696 -25.93 -9.84 -46.90
C LYS A 696 -26.12 -8.38 -46.48
N LEU A 697 -26.49 -8.19 -45.22
CA LEU A 697 -26.76 -6.88 -44.62
C LEU A 697 -25.48 -6.12 -44.25
#